data_AF-K1A9R3-F1
#
_entry.id   AF-K1A9R3-F1
#
_cell.length_a   1.000
_cell.length_b   1.000
_cell.length_c   1.000
_cell.angle_alpha   90.00
_cell.angle_beta   90.00
_cell.angle_gamma   90.00
#
_symmetry.space_group_name_H-M   'P 1'
#
loop_
_entity.id
_entity.type
_entity.pdbx_description
1 polymer ?
#
loop_
_entity_poly.entity_id
_entity_poly.type
_entity_poly.pdbx_seq_one_letter_code
_entity_poly.pdbx_strand_id
1 'polypeptide(L)'
;MASIEELKALSILEVAESLGMSLQRTGSYTYAWEEHDSFTINVRENYFNWFARSNGGDVIKMVQVVQEELTGEKLSFKQAKHFLEEGSFDVVDVTNVPEKEPFRYYLEPYETKFIEAREFLKEVRGLSDETIDFFREKNVLSQATKKTGDYYEPVIVFKSLDNQGEVIGASLQGIKENHDLYERGRLKQIMRASDGMTGMHVDIGTPKRLVFAEAPIDLMSYYELHKDSLQDVRLVAMDGLKESTVSRHVAELLSEVGELDDEVDQEKKSSFLAKTAKLSTFFKDGKHKDLITLAVDNDEAGHTFIERLTNEEIGLTPDLPPRLESQDKMDWNDYLKESKEKALDRSQEPLNNIGGELINRNSGYLEGEPSRTAPQPEESKTQPDFPANVQLYFNIDRSKESSVGLRNGYHYATDKDLRYLNRYAEEFQKSADWYLNELADSKVTYFYQDKEDVQMLQVDFEKRHWMHLTGIAPVYHEWAENLSEQFIEDVASGKGDFANLTVGVGFRDKAKLLPMLPEIFESDSFVFDDLSSVEKMGRLDVSSAIRSDDKDILLAFRTDDNSTFPATLLKPSRTLNIELDTLNQEKTILGVFVEKDDSIKTMSINPEFVKDNGQVMLDILRQNRDFEPFKDEPNLQNGGLAMADNNEPNLRNRFEQILREDEEKKQAEARKEELERDSDGDGIPDEVEKAQGTSPFNADTDGDGKSDQEEVSYGSNPIDSNHPNNQNQPSPEPQKSVAELIQAKDSKGLSQLLKDGVKDYFQSDTYKQYLTTMSKFHNYSPRNIQLILMQNPEASHVASFKKWKDEFERSVNKGEKSLRIFAPITLKRRDPKTNEPLLDENGNEQTFMSFKLVPVFDVSQTNGKELPKPVYELEGTYEDYGNLYKSAKEVSEANGVPLSFSKDTKGSNGFYSVNNNEIVIKQGMSEQQTLKTIFHEMAHSDLHNMEKLQETPLKRSTAELQAESVAFVVASHYGLDTSEYSFGYLATWTDDPNGLSDLEGQIKIVQKEADSLISRIDKTLEKYQTKELTKDPFQEKLDRLKNQSKEKAVDPKEKEQAKDAPKKEQKSDNEMNL
;
A
#
# COMPACT_ATOMS: atom_id res chain seq x y z
N MET A 1 31.67 -2.38 -26.86
CA MET A 1 30.76 -1.44 -26.18
C MET A 1 29.35 -1.82 -26.57
N ALA A 2 28.50 -2.00 -25.57
CA ALA A 2 27.08 -2.24 -25.72
C ALA A 2 26.32 -0.92 -25.94
N SER A 3 25.16 -1.00 -26.57
CA SER A 3 24.19 0.09 -26.67
C SER A 3 23.65 0.44 -25.28
N ILE A 4 23.00 1.61 -25.15
CA ILE A 4 22.37 1.99 -23.88
C ILE A 4 21.16 1.08 -23.58
N GLU A 5 20.45 0.62 -24.61
CA GLU A 5 19.30 -0.29 -24.49
C GLU A 5 19.75 -1.70 -24.05
N GLU A 6 20.85 -2.21 -24.61
CA GLU A 6 21.46 -3.48 -24.20
C GLU A 6 21.87 -3.46 -22.71
N LEU A 7 22.34 -2.31 -22.19
CA LEU A 7 22.72 -2.16 -20.78
C LEU A 7 21.53 -1.94 -19.83
N LYS A 8 20.42 -1.36 -20.32
CA LYS A 8 19.16 -1.28 -19.54
C LYS A 8 18.43 -2.62 -19.45
N ALA A 9 18.76 -3.58 -20.33
CA ALA A 9 18.23 -4.95 -20.32
C ALA A 9 19.00 -5.92 -19.41
N LEU A 10 20.08 -5.47 -18.74
CA LEU A 10 20.79 -6.31 -17.76
C LEU A 10 19.92 -6.52 -16.51
N SER A 11 20.06 -7.69 -15.87
CA SER A 11 19.33 -8.06 -14.64
C SER A 11 19.56 -7.03 -13.52
N ILE A 12 18.55 -6.20 -13.23
CA ILE A 12 18.64 -5.19 -12.16
C ILE A 12 18.91 -5.83 -10.79
N LEU A 13 18.50 -7.09 -10.60
CA LEU A 13 18.76 -7.85 -9.38
C LEU A 13 20.25 -8.21 -9.25
N GLU A 14 20.85 -8.78 -10.29
CA GLU A 14 22.27 -9.18 -10.25
C GLU A 14 23.21 -7.97 -10.24
N VAL A 15 22.84 -6.90 -10.94
CA VAL A 15 23.55 -5.63 -10.84
C VAL A 15 23.51 -5.11 -9.40
N ALA A 16 22.35 -5.14 -8.74
CA ALA A 16 22.22 -4.73 -7.35
C ALA A 16 23.05 -5.63 -6.40
N GLU A 17 22.96 -6.95 -6.53
CA GLU A 17 23.78 -7.90 -5.76
C GLU A 17 25.29 -7.67 -5.98
N SER A 18 25.70 -7.29 -7.19
CA SER A 18 27.11 -6.99 -7.52
C SER A 18 27.62 -5.64 -7.01
N LEU A 19 26.72 -4.70 -6.72
CA LEU A 19 27.02 -3.46 -5.99
C LEU A 19 27.17 -3.71 -4.48
N GLY A 20 27.03 -4.96 -4.04
CA GLY A 20 27.08 -5.34 -2.62
C GLY A 20 25.76 -5.20 -1.88
N MET A 21 24.67 -4.82 -2.57
CA MET A 21 23.36 -4.66 -1.94
C MET A 21 22.85 -6.00 -1.42
N SER A 22 22.55 -6.08 -0.13
CA SER A 22 21.81 -7.23 0.43
C SER A 22 20.33 -7.06 0.08
N LEU A 23 19.77 -7.97 -0.74
CA LEU A 23 18.42 -7.83 -1.32
C LEU A 23 17.46 -8.89 -0.80
N GLN A 24 16.44 -8.45 -0.06
CA GLN A 24 15.39 -9.32 0.45
C GLN A 24 14.18 -9.34 -0.45
N ARG A 25 13.78 -10.52 -0.94
CA ARG A 25 12.55 -10.68 -1.72
C ARG A 25 11.30 -10.40 -0.85
N THR A 26 10.66 -9.26 -1.08
CA THR A 26 9.46 -8.79 -0.39
C THR A 26 8.15 -9.14 -1.11
N GLY A 27 8.21 -9.52 -2.40
CA GLY A 27 7.04 -9.87 -3.20
C GLY A 27 7.33 -10.90 -4.29
N SER A 28 6.31 -11.27 -5.07
CA SER A 28 6.45 -12.22 -6.18
C SER A 28 7.50 -11.80 -7.21
N TYR A 29 7.66 -10.49 -7.42
CA TYR A 29 8.66 -9.90 -8.31
C TYR A 29 9.40 -8.71 -7.66
N THR A 30 9.25 -8.53 -6.34
CA THR A 30 9.74 -7.34 -5.63
C THR A 30 10.75 -7.74 -4.56
N TYR A 31 11.82 -6.96 -4.47
CA TYR A 31 12.92 -7.11 -3.53
C TYR A 31 13.16 -5.75 -2.88
N ALA A 32 13.44 -5.71 -1.58
CA ALA A 32 13.89 -4.50 -0.88
C ALA A 32 15.38 -4.60 -0.56
N TRP A 33 16.07 -3.46 -0.54
CA TRP A 33 17.44 -3.39 -0.04
C TRP A 33 17.38 -3.46 1.50
N GLU A 34 18.07 -4.43 2.11
CA GLU A 34 17.97 -4.71 3.55
C GLU A 34 18.46 -3.56 4.45
N GLU A 35 19.33 -2.70 3.92
CA GLU A 35 19.86 -1.49 4.59
C GLU A 35 18.90 -0.29 4.45
N HIS A 36 17.94 -0.34 3.51
CA HIS A 36 17.02 0.74 3.19
C HIS A 36 15.63 0.19 2.84
N ASP A 37 14.78 -0.09 3.84
CA ASP A 37 13.41 -0.64 3.67
C ASP A 37 12.51 0.11 2.66
N SER A 38 12.83 1.37 2.33
CA SER A 38 12.10 2.18 1.36
C SER A 38 12.65 2.10 -0.07
N PHE A 39 13.77 1.42 -0.30
CA PHE A 39 14.34 1.10 -1.60
C PHE A 39 13.85 -0.28 -2.04
N THR A 40 13.10 -0.33 -3.13
CA THR A 40 12.50 -1.55 -3.68
C THR A 40 12.78 -1.71 -5.17
N ILE A 41 13.34 -2.85 -5.54
CA ILE A 41 13.55 -3.31 -6.91
C ILE A 41 12.38 -4.18 -7.33
N ASN A 42 11.80 -3.93 -8.50
CA ASN A 42 10.89 -4.86 -9.17
C ASN A 42 11.63 -5.55 -10.33
N VAL A 43 12.00 -6.82 -10.13
CA VAL A 43 12.87 -7.58 -11.04
C VAL A 43 12.19 -8.01 -12.34
N ARG A 44 10.89 -7.79 -12.45
CA ARG A 44 10.13 -8.08 -13.67
C ARG A 44 9.83 -6.79 -14.43
N GLU A 45 9.74 -5.64 -13.75
CA GLU A 45 9.78 -4.30 -14.37
C GLU A 45 11.22 -3.85 -14.70
N ASN A 46 12.24 -4.56 -14.19
CA ASN A 46 13.66 -4.20 -14.26
C ASN A 46 13.96 -2.76 -13.77
N TYR A 47 13.23 -2.33 -12.73
CA TYR A 47 13.15 -0.94 -12.26
C TYR A 47 13.25 -0.86 -10.72
N PHE A 48 13.80 0.23 -10.18
CA PHE A 48 13.85 0.48 -8.73
C PHE A 48 13.13 1.76 -8.31
N ASN A 49 12.57 1.76 -7.09
CA ASN A 49 11.93 2.91 -6.44
C ASN A 49 12.49 3.10 -5.04
N TRP A 50 12.84 4.33 -4.65
CA TRP A 50 13.30 4.68 -3.31
C TRP A 50 12.39 5.74 -2.68
N PHE A 51 11.38 5.28 -1.94
CA PHE A 51 10.28 6.13 -1.47
C PHE A 51 10.69 7.21 -0.45
N ALA A 52 11.74 6.98 0.36
CA ALA A 52 12.24 8.00 1.30
C ALA A 52 13.13 9.07 0.64
N ARG A 53 13.71 8.78 -0.53
CA ARG A 53 14.56 9.70 -1.31
C ARG A 53 13.83 10.31 -2.53
N SER A 54 12.55 9.97 -2.76
CA SER A 54 11.77 10.31 -3.96
C SER A 54 12.51 10.00 -5.28
N ASN A 55 13.26 8.89 -5.32
CA ASN A 55 14.21 8.56 -6.38
C ASN A 55 13.84 7.22 -7.04
N GLY A 56 14.27 6.97 -8.27
CA GLY A 56 13.94 5.73 -8.99
C GLY A 56 14.42 5.74 -10.43
N GLY A 57 14.35 4.59 -11.10
CA GLY A 57 14.76 4.46 -12.51
C GLY A 57 15.16 3.05 -12.95
N ASP A 58 15.83 2.99 -14.09
CA ASP A 58 16.44 1.79 -14.67
C ASP A 58 17.76 1.38 -13.98
N VAL A 59 18.33 0.27 -14.44
CA VAL A 59 19.62 -0.31 -14.03
C VAL A 59 20.75 0.73 -13.93
N ILE A 60 20.89 1.62 -14.91
CA ILE A 60 21.98 2.60 -14.95
C ILE A 60 21.75 3.67 -13.87
N LYS A 61 20.50 4.13 -13.74
CA LYS A 61 20.13 5.08 -12.68
C LYS A 61 20.26 4.46 -11.29
N MET A 62 20.02 3.16 -11.15
CA MET A 62 20.21 2.42 -9.91
C MET A 62 21.69 2.39 -9.49
N VAL A 63 22.59 2.00 -10.40
CA VAL A 63 24.05 2.01 -10.14
C VAL A 63 24.52 3.37 -9.63
N GLN A 64 24.06 4.47 -10.24
CA GLN A 64 24.40 5.81 -9.76
C GLN A 64 23.91 6.10 -8.34
N VAL A 65 22.65 5.78 -8.04
CA VAL A 65 21.99 6.13 -6.76
C VAL A 65 22.46 5.24 -5.60
N VAL A 66 22.80 3.99 -5.88
CA VAL A 66 23.33 3.04 -4.89
C VAL A 66 24.78 3.38 -4.53
N GLN A 67 25.63 3.70 -5.52
CA GLN A 67 26.98 4.19 -5.24
C GLN A 67 26.99 5.53 -4.50
N GLU A 68 26.08 6.46 -4.86
CA GLU A 68 25.94 7.76 -4.16
C GLU A 68 25.60 7.60 -2.66
N GLU A 69 24.87 6.56 -2.26
CA GLU A 69 24.62 6.28 -0.84
C GLU A 69 25.76 5.47 -0.20
N LEU A 70 26.27 4.42 -0.86
CA LEU A 70 27.29 3.51 -0.30
C LEU A 70 28.66 4.17 -0.09
N THR A 71 29.02 5.16 -0.92
CA THR A 71 30.29 5.90 -0.81
C THR A 71 30.12 7.35 -0.38
N GLY A 72 28.91 7.91 -0.51
CA GLY A 72 28.67 9.34 -0.39
C GLY A 72 29.05 10.16 -1.63
N GLU A 73 29.56 9.54 -2.69
CA GLU A 73 30.08 10.23 -3.88
C GLU A 73 29.20 10.06 -5.13
N LYS A 74 29.02 11.15 -5.89
CA LYS A 74 28.16 11.16 -7.07
C LYS A 74 28.78 10.45 -8.27
N LEU A 75 28.46 9.17 -8.42
CA LEU A 75 28.83 8.38 -9.57
C LEU A 75 28.17 8.87 -10.87
N SER A 76 28.95 9.11 -11.92
CA SER A 76 28.46 9.64 -13.20
C SER A 76 27.91 8.56 -14.14
N PHE A 77 27.13 9.00 -15.14
CA PHE A 77 26.53 8.11 -16.12
C PHE A 77 27.58 7.28 -16.89
N LYS A 78 28.78 7.84 -17.10
CA LYS A 78 29.88 7.15 -17.80
C LYS A 78 30.53 6.08 -16.93
N GLN A 79 30.71 6.34 -15.63
CA GLN A 79 31.19 5.35 -14.67
C GLN A 79 30.16 4.21 -14.50
N ALA A 80 28.88 4.54 -14.33
CA ALA A 80 27.79 3.57 -14.26
C ALA A 80 27.73 2.68 -15.52
N LYS A 81 27.87 3.28 -16.71
CA LYS A 81 27.95 2.53 -17.97
C LYS A 81 29.17 1.59 -18.01
N HIS A 82 30.33 2.02 -17.53
CA HIS A 82 31.56 1.20 -17.53
C HIS A 82 31.44 -0.02 -16.62
N PHE A 83 30.92 0.16 -15.40
CA PHE A 83 30.62 -0.93 -14.47
C PHE A 83 29.72 -2.01 -15.11
N LEU A 84 28.70 -1.57 -15.85
CA LEU A 84 27.78 -2.45 -16.59
C LEU A 84 28.37 -3.06 -17.87
N GLU A 85 29.46 -2.51 -18.41
CA GLU A 85 30.17 -3.06 -19.58
C GLU A 85 31.33 -4.00 -19.21
N GLU A 86 31.84 -3.94 -17.97
CA GLU A 86 32.87 -4.85 -17.45
C GLU A 86 32.29 -6.02 -16.62
N GLY A 87 31.14 -5.82 -15.99
CA GLY A 87 30.41 -6.89 -15.30
C GLY A 87 29.75 -7.88 -16.27
N SER A 88 29.49 -9.09 -15.78
CA SER A 88 28.88 -10.19 -16.54
C SER A 88 27.54 -10.57 -15.93
N PHE A 89 26.49 -9.85 -16.32
CA PHE A 89 25.12 -10.02 -15.82
C PHE A 89 24.23 -10.71 -16.87
N ASP A 90 23.25 -11.50 -16.43
CA ASP A 90 22.27 -12.09 -17.36
C ASP A 90 21.36 -10.98 -17.93
N VAL A 91 21.02 -11.12 -19.21
CA VAL A 91 20.10 -10.20 -19.90
C VAL A 91 18.66 -10.63 -19.61
N VAL A 92 17.91 -9.76 -18.94
CA VAL A 92 16.47 -9.93 -18.70
C VAL A 92 15.71 -9.42 -19.92
N ASP A 93 14.75 -10.20 -20.41
CA ASP A 93 13.82 -9.74 -21.44
C ASP A 93 12.80 -8.76 -20.80
N VAL A 94 13.18 -7.49 -20.73
CA VAL A 94 12.35 -6.39 -20.23
C VAL A 94 11.14 -6.12 -21.13
N THR A 95 11.01 -6.76 -22.31
CA THR A 95 9.76 -6.65 -23.11
C THR A 95 8.58 -7.40 -22.49
N ASN A 96 8.81 -8.20 -21.45
CA ASN A 96 7.78 -8.95 -20.72
C ASN A 96 7.50 -8.40 -19.30
N VAL A 97 7.64 -7.08 -19.07
CA VAL A 97 7.25 -6.46 -17.78
C VAL A 97 5.79 -6.64 -17.47
N PRO A 98 5.40 -6.44 -16.21
CA PRO A 98 3.38 -7.05 -15.85
C PRO A 98 2.54 -5.82 -16.20
N GLU A 99 1.38 -5.98 -16.81
CA GLU A 99 0.40 -4.92 -16.64
C GLU A 99 0.09 -4.87 -15.14
N LYS A 100 0.39 -3.75 -14.49
CA LYS A 100 0.10 -3.48 -13.08
C LYS A 100 -1.33 -3.95 -12.80
N GLU A 101 -1.51 -4.88 -11.85
CA GLU A 101 -2.81 -5.51 -11.61
C GLU A 101 -3.93 -4.44 -11.59
N PRO A 102 -4.88 -4.45 -12.54
CA PRO A 102 -5.84 -3.36 -12.66
C PRO A 102 -6.69 -3.32 -11.39
N PHE A 103 -6.94 -2.12 -10.87
CA PHE A 103 -7.69 -1.98 -9.63
C PHE A 103 -9.06 -2.64 -9.75
N ARG A 104 -9.41 -3.43 -8.75
CA ARG A 104 -10.71 -4.08 -8.67
C ARG A 104 -11.39 -3.71 -7.37
N TYR A 105 -12.47 -2.94 -7.47
CA TYR A 105 -13.34 -2.59 -6.36
C TYR A 105 -14.16 -3.81 -5.87
N TYR A 106 -13.48 -4.76 -5.20
CA TYR A 106 -14.06 -6.04 -4.80
C TYR A 106 -15.17 -5.95 -3.75
N LEU A 107 -15.40 -4.76 -3.18
CA LEU A 107 -16.51 -4.48 -2.27
C LEU A 107 -17.81 -4.06 -2.97
N GLU A 108 -17.82 -3.81 -4.29
CA GLU A 108 -19.04 -3.47 -5.06
C GLU A 108 -20.22 -4.44 -4.79
N PRO A 109 -20.04 -5.78 -4.79
CA PRO A 109 -21.15 -6.72 -4.55
C PRO A 109 -21.64 -6.74 -3.10
N TYR A 110 -20.92 -6.06 -2.20
CA TYR A 110 -21.15 -5.99 -0.76
C TYR A 110 -21.46 -4.56 -0.31
N GLU A 111 -21.70 -3.63 -1.24
CA GLU A 111 -22.27 -2.32 -0.91
C GLU A 111 -23.66 -2.47 -0.27
N THR A 112 -23.95 -1.62 0.70
CA THR A 112 -25.14 -1.64 1.55
C THR A 112 -25.79 -0.26 1.59
N LYS A 113 -27.00 -0.17 2.14
CA LYS A 113 -27.68 1.13 2.29
C LYS A 113 -26.85 2.04 3.20
N PHE A 114 -26.54 3.24 2.72
CA PHE A 114 -25.76 4.27 3.41
C PHE A 114 -26.53 4.86 4.61
N ILE A 115 -26.60 4.08 5.70
CA ILE A 115 -27.36 4.37 6.92
C ILE A 115 -26.39 4.47 8.09
N GLU A 116 -25.71 3.38 8.44
CA GLU A 116 -24.69 3.34 9.51
C GLU A 116 -23.53 4.30 9.20
N ALA A 117 -23.17 4.46 7.93
CA ALA A 117 -22.16 5.42 7.47
C ALA A 117 -22.61 6.88 7.63
N ARG A 118 -23.89 7.20 7.36
CA ARG A 118 -24.43 8.56 7.58
C ARG A 118 -24.51 8.89 9.06
N GLU A 119 -25.06 7.97 9.86
CA GLU A 119 -25.17 8.10 11.31
C GLU A 119 -23.79 8.32 11.95
N PHE A 120 -22.77 7.56 11.52
CA PHE A 120 -21.38 7.78 11.94
C PHE A 120 -20.82 9.14 11.51
N LEU A 121 -20.92 9.50 10.23
CA LEU A 121 -20.37 10.77 9.74
C LEU A 121 -21.05 11.99 10.37
N LYS A 122 -22.33 11.89 10.69
CA LYS A 122 -23.12 12.95 11.30
C LYS A 122 -22.93 13.02 12.82
N GLU A 123 -23.28 11.96 13.53
CA GLU A 123 -23.37 11.98 15.00
C GLU A 123 -22.01 11.75 15.67
N VAL A 124 -21.06 11.05 15.03
CA VAL A 124 -19.71 10.78 15.57
C VAL A 124 -18.64 11.68 14.96
N ARG A 125 -18.77 12.08 13.69
CA ARG A 125 -17.80 12.97 13.01
C ARG A 125 -18.28 14.41 12.85
N GLY A 126 -19.52 14.73 13.20
CA GLY A 126 -20.04 16.11 13.26
C GLY A 126 -20.33 16.76 11.90
N LEU A 127 -20.41 15.99 10.81
CA LEU A 127 -20.68 16.52 9.46
C LEU A 127 -22.19 16.78 9.25
N SER A 128 -22.54 17.76 8.42
CA SER A 128 -23.94 18.00 8.03
C SER A 128 -24.45 16.95 7.03
N ASP A 129 -25.77 16.73 7.00
CA ASP A 129 -26.39 15.91 5.95
C ASP A 129 -26.10 16.47 4.54
N GLU A 130 -26.07 17.80 4.39
CA GLU A 130 -25.71 18.51 3.15
C GLU A 130 -24.29 18.15 2.67
N THR A 131 -23.29 18.20 3.56
CA THR A 131 -21.92 17.77 3.24
C THR A 131 -21.84 16.27 2.95
N ILE A 132 -22.56 15.44 3.71
CA ILE A 132 -22.59 13.99 3.46
C ILE A 132 -23.19 13.70 2.08
N ASP A 133 -24.25 14.41 1.67
CA ASP A 133 -24.87 14.20 0.37
C ASP A 133 -24.05 14.78 -0.80
N PHE A 134 -23.39 15.94 -0.65
CA PHE A 134 -22.46 16.46 -1.66
C PHE A 134 -21.37 15.44 -2.04
N PHE A 135 -20.69 14.82 -1.06
CA PHE A 135 -19.67 13.79 -1.33
C PHE A 135 -20.27 12.47 -1.86
N ARG A 136 -21.56 12.20 -1.66
CA ARG A 136 -22.25 11.03 -2.24
C ARG A 136 -22.74 11.27 -3.67
N GLU A 137 -23.19 12.49 -3.97
CA GLU A 137 -23.57 12.92 -5.32
C GLU A 137 -22.35 12.95 -6.25
N LYS A 138 -21.16 13.30 -5.72
CA LYS A 138 -19.86 13.13 -6.38
C LYS A 138 -19.41 11.66 -6.53
N ASN A 139 -20.23 10.68 -6.18
CA ASN A 139 -19.95 9.23 -6.24
C ASN A 139 -18.71 8.73 -5.44
N VAL A 140 -17.99 9.60 -4.72
CA VAL A 140 -16.78 9.23 -3.97
C VAL A 140 -17.04 8.51 -2.65
N LEU A 141 -18.31 8.38 -2.21
CA LEU A 141 -18.65 7.91 -0.87
C LEU A 141 -19.73 6.81 -0.87
N SER A 142 -19.37 5.60 -0.39
CA SER A 142 -20.33 4.49 -0.21
C SER A 142 -20.13 3.73 1.12
N GLN A 143 -21.03 2.79 1.40
CA GLN A 143 -21.00 1.93 2.59
C GLN A 143 -20.98 0.47 2.12
N ALA A 144 -20.08 -0.35 2.67
CA ALA A 144 -20.00 -1.78 2.36
C ALA A 144 -19.84 -2.64 3.62
N THR A 145 -20.09 -3.94 3.50
CA THR A 145 -19.72 -4.91 4.55
C THR A 145 -18.40 -5.58 4.17
N LYS A 146 -17.35 -5.36 4.96
CA LYS A 146 -16.05 -6.04 4.82
C LYS A 146 -15.99 -7.25 5.74
N LYS A 147 -15.32 -8.32 5.29
CA LYS A 147 -14.89 -9.43 6.14
C LYS A 147 -13.41 -9.22 6.54
N THR A 148 -13.11 -9.37 7.82
CA THR A 148 -11.75 -9.31 8.40
C THR A 148 -11.59 -10.55 9.29
N GLY A 149 -10.74 -11.50 8.91
CA GLY A 149 -10.75 -12.83 9.53
C GLY A 149 -12.13 -13.47 9.38
N ASP A 150 -12.76 -13.87 10.49
CA ASP A 150 -14.19 -14.27 10.54
C ASP A 150 -15.16 -13.16 11.01
N TYR A 151 -14.64 -11.98 11.35
CA TYR A 151 -15.46 -10.81 11.69
C TYR A 151 -16.03 -10.16 10.42
N TYR A 152 -17.26 -9.64 10.51
CA TYR A 152 -17.90 -8.85 9.45
C TYR A 152 -18.24 -7.47 10.00
N GLU A 153 -17.75 -6.42 9.34
CA GLU A 153 -17.86 -5.04 9.80
C GLU A 153 -18.43 -4.12 8.71
N PRO A 154 -19.27 -3.13 9.07
CA PRO A 154 -19.67 -2.08 8.15
C PRO A 154 -18.54 -1.05 8.03
N VAL A 155 -18.14 -0.78 6.78
CA VAL A 155 -17.10 0.18 6.42
C VAL A 155 -17.67 1.29 5.56
N ILE A 156 -17.13 2.49 5.73
CA ILE A 156 -17.21 3.57 4.75
C ILE A 156 -16.12 3.33 3.71
N VAL A 157 -16.49 3.52 2.45
CA VAL A 157 -15.58 3.45 1.30
C VAL A 157 -15.46 4.86 0.72
N PHE A 158 -14.24 5.39 0.76
CA PHE A 158 -13.83 6.60 0.05
C PHE A 158 -13.20 6.17 -1.27
N LYS A 159 -13.74 6.60 -2.41
CA LYS A 159 -13.33 6.14 -3.74
C LYS A 159 -12.42 7.17 -4.40
N SER A 160 -11.31 6.69 -4.95
CA SER A 160 -10.49 7.42 -5.92
C SER A 160 -11.07 7.18 -7.31
N LEU A 161 -11.42 8.26 -8.01
CA LEU A 161 -11.91 8.21 -9.38
C LEU A 161 -10.81 8.63 -10.35
N ASP A 162 -10.91 8.21 -11.61
CA ASP A 162 -10.18 8.82 -12.73
C ASP A 162 -11.01 9.98 -13.35
N ASN A 163 -10.45 10.62 -14.38
CA ASN A 163 -11.11 11.72 -15.11
C ASN A 163 -12.37 11.26 -15.84
N GLN A 164 -12.54 9.94 -16.03
CA GLN A 164 -13.68 9.26 -16.63
C GLN A 164 -14.73 8.81 -15.57
N GLY A 165 -14.48 9.06 -14.28
CA GLY A 165 -15.39 8.74 -13.18
C GLY A 165 -15.43 7.26 -12.77
N GLU A 166 -14.56 6.41 -13.31
CA GLU A 166 -14.42 5.02 -12.91
C GLU A 166 -13.54 4.92 -11.64
N VAL A 167 -13.78 3.89 -10.82
CA VAL A 167 -13.06 3.75 -9.55
C VAL A 167 -11.70 3.11 -9.79
N ILE A 168 -10.62 3.88 -9.63
CA ILE A 168 -9.21 3.42 -9.77
C ILE A 168 -8.51 3.18 -8.43
N GLY A 169 -9.19 3.46 -7.31
CA GLY A 169 -8.70 3.14 -5.97
C GLY A 169 -9.77 3.37 -4.91
N ALA A 170 -9.49 2.94 -3.67
CA ALA A 170 -10.33 3.31 -2.54
C ALA A 170 -9.61 3.15 -1.19
N SER A 171 -9.95 4.02 -0.23
CA SER A 171 -9.61 3.85 1.18
C SER A 171 -10.85 3.55 2.02
N LEU A 172 -10.65 2.80 3.10
CA LEU A 172 -11.68 2.17 3.93
C LEU A 172 -11.57 2.65 5.37
N GLN A 173 -12.71 3.03 5.95
CA GLN A 173 -12.85 3.40 7.36
C GLN A 173 -13.91 2.53 8.03
N GLY A 174 -13.53 1.74 9.03
CA GLY A 174 -14.48 0.99 9.85
C GLY A 174 -15.37 1.94 10.65
N ILE A 175 -16.66 1.62 10.77
CA ILE A 175 -17.64 2.44 11.52
C ILE A 175 -17.62 2.10 13.01
N LYS A 176 -17.60 0.80 13.33
CA LYS A 176 -17.70 0.27 14.69
C LYS A 176 -16.33 0.16 15.35
N GLU A 177 -16.27 0.43 16.66
CA GLU A 177 -15.05 0.24 17.45
C GLU A 177 -14.76 -1.24 17.68
N ASN A 178 -13.50 -1.63 17.45
CA ASN A 178 -12.96 -2.94 17.75
C ASN A 178 -11.46 -2.80 18.07
N HIS A 179 -11.15 -2.58 19.35
CA HIS A 179 -9.78 -2.45 19.84
C HIS A 179 -9.00 -3.77 19.90
N ASP A 180 -9.68 -4.92 19.75
CA ASP A 180 -9.02 -6.24 19.70
C ASP A 180 -8.40 -6.51 18.31
N LEU A 181 -9.00 -5.96 17.24
CA LEU A 181 -8.47 -6.02 15.87
C LEU A 181 -7.65 -4.78 15.47
N TYR A 182 -7.93 -3.61 16.05
CA TYR A 182 -7.34 -2.34 15.63
C TYR A 182 -6.80 -1.53 16.82
N GLU A 183 -5.48 -1.32 16.86
CA GLU A 183 -4.83 -0.48 17.89
C GLU A 183 -5.46 0.92 17.97
N ARG A 184 -5.77 1.53 16.81
CA ARG A 184 -6.44 2.83 16.68
C ARG A 184 -7.98 2.76 16.84
N GLY A 185 -8.51 1.63 17.32
CA GLY A 185 -9.93 1.39 17.62
C GLY A 185 -10.84 1.12 16.42
N ARG A 186 -10.47 1.52 15.20
CA ARG A 186 -11.24 1.26 13.97
C ARG A 186 -10.30 0.94 12.80
N LEU A 187 -10.80 0.18 11.82
CA LEU A 187 -10.11 -0.04 10.54
C LEU A 187 -9.80 1.29 9.84
N LYS A 188 -8.56 1.49 9.38
CA LYS A 188 -8.16 2.46 8.35
C LYS A 188 -7.24 1.72 7.37
N GLN A 189 -7.63 1.57 6.09
CA GLN A 189 -6.91 0.73 5.12
C GLN A 189 -7.11 1.23 3.68
N ILE A 190 -6.05 1.23 2.85
CA ILE A 190 -6.17 1.41 1.38
C ILE A 190 -6.39 0.03 0.73
N MET A 191 -7.29 -0.07 -0.26
CA MET A 191 -7.56 -1.33 -0.97
C MET A 191 -6.39 -1.74 -1.88
N ARG A 192 -6.09 -3.04 -1.97
CA ARG A 192 -5.03 -3.60 -2.85
C ARG A 192 -5.20 -3.09 -4.29
N ALA A 193 -4.07 -2.80 -4.93
CA ALA A 193 -3.96 -2.29 -6.30
C ALA A 193 -4.61 -0.92 -6.56
N SER A 194 -5.02 -0.18 -5.53
CA SER A 194 -5.47 1.22 -5.70
C SER A 194 -4.36 2.08 -6.31
N ASP A 195 -4.73 3.08 -7.09
CA ASP A 195 -3.79 4.13 -7.49
C ASP A 195 -3.30 4.91 -6.26
N GLY A 196 -2.03 4.68 -5.89
CA GLY A 196 -1.42 5.25 -4.69
C GLY A 196 -1.18 6.76 -4.74
N MET A 197 -1.33 7.39 -5.91
CA MET A 197 -1.13 8.83 -6.12
C MET A 197 -2.45 9.61 -6.17
N THR A 198 -3.58 8.98 -6.53
CA THR A 198 -4.83 9.72 -6.82
C THR A 198 -5.53 10.26 -5.56
N GLY A 199 -5.67 9.46 -4.51
CA GLY A 199 -6.46 9.82 -3.32
C GLY A 199 -7.96 9.96 -3.60
N MET A 200 -8.77 10.29 -2.59
CA MET A 200 -10.18 10.68 -2.81
C MET A 200 -10.24 12.17 -3.13
N HIS A 201 -10.86 12.58 -4.23
CA HIS A 201 -10.95 14.00 -4.60
C HIS A 201 -12.33 14.42 -5.14
N VAL A 202 -12.67 15.71 -5.03
CA VAL A 202 -13.92 16.29 -5.55
C VAL A 202 -13.73 17.72 -6.04
N ASP A 203 -14.38 18.05 -7.16
CA ASP A 203 -14.28 19.37 -7.81
C ASP A 203 -15.48 20.27 -7.49
N ILE A 204 -15.20 21.55 -7.26
CA ILE A 204 -16.17 22.61 -6.99
C ILE A 204 -15.97 23.73 -8.01
N GLY A 205 -16.97 23.96 -8.88
CA GLY A 205 -16.83 24.88 -10.02
C GLY A 205 -15.93 24.29 -11.11
N THR A 206 -15.14 25.15 -11.77
CA THR A 206 -14.06 24.73 -12.67
C THR A 206 -12.74 24.91 -11.92
N PRO A 207 -12.01 23.83 -11.57
CA PRO A 207 -10.85 23.95 -10.70
C PRO A 207 -9.77 24.86 -11.29
N LYS A 208 -9.22 25.75 -10.46
CA LYS A 208 -8.10 26.66 -10.78
C LYS A 208 -7.02 26.66 -9.68
N ARG A 209 -7.27 25.91 -8.60
CA ARG A 209 -6.39 25.70 -7.44
C ARG A 209 -6.76 24.40 -6.74
N LEU A 210 -5.87 23.94 -5.87
CA LEU A 210 -5.93 22.68 -5.17
C LEU A 210 -5.94 22.91 -3.66
N VAL A 211 -6.69 22.07 -2.93
CA VAL A 211 -6.60 21.96 -1.48
C VAL A 211 -6.36 20.50 -1.11
N PHE A 212 -5.25 20.24 -0.41
CA PHE A 212 -4.87 18.90 0.03
C PHE A 212 -5.07 18.72 1.54
N ALA A 213 -5.88 17.76 1.95
CA ALA A 213 -5.98 17.30 3.33
C ALA A 213 -5.34 15.91 3.50
N GLU A 214 -4.94 15.53 4.72
CA GLU A 214 -4.26 14.25 4.93
C GLU A 214 -5.18 13.04 4.64
N ALA A 215 -6.45 13.09 5.05
CA ALA A 215 -7.36 11.96 4.89
C ALA A 215 -8.82 12.38 4.57
N PRO A 216 -9.67 11.46 4.09
CA PRO A 216 -10.99 11.81 3.56
C PRO A 216 -11.94 12.50 4.54
N ILE A 217 -11.95 12.12 5.82
CA ILE A 217 -12.84 12.74 6.83
C ILE A 217 -12.41 14.18 7.11
N ASP A 218 -11.12 14.45 7.03
CA ASP A 218 -10.52 15.77 7.30
C ASP A 218 -10.78 16.69 6.10
N LEU A 219 -10.74 16.16 4.88
CA LEU A 219 -11.21 16.85 3.67
C LEU A 219 -12.72 17.20 3.75
N MET A 220 -13.57 16.26 4.19
CA MET A 220 -15.00 16.51 4.40
C MET A 220 -15.23 17.55 5.52
N SER A 221 -14.40 17.55 6.56
CA SER A 221 -14.49 18.49 7.68
C SER A 221 -14.05 19.90 7.28
N TYR A 222 -12.98 20.01 6.47
CA TYR A 222 -12.56 21.26 5.84
C TYR A 222 -13.64 21.80 4.90
N TYR A 223 -14.26 20.97 4.07
CA TYR A 223 -15.40 21.39 3.25
C TYR A 223 -16.57 21.92 4.08
N GLU A 224 -17.01 21.21 5.13
CA GLU A 224 -18.10 21.66 6.01
C GLU A 224 -17.80 23.03 6.67
N LEU A 225 -16.53 23.31 6.98
CA LEU A 225 -16.08 24.57 7.59
C LEU A 225 -15.90 25.72 6.57
N HIS A 226 -15.54 25.42 5.31
CA HIS A 226 -15.12 26.42 4.33
C HIS A 226 -16.07 26.57 3.12
N LYS A 227 -17.09 25.73 2.96
CA LYS A 227 -17.99 25.65 1.78
C LYS A 227 -18.51 27.00 1.25
N ASP A 228 -18.85 27.95 2.13
CA ASP A 228 -19.31 29.30 1.73
C ASP A 228 -18.26 30.11 0.94
N SER A 229 -16.99 29.68 0.97
CA SER A 229 -15.82 30.31 0.33
C SER A 229 -15.13 29.45 -0.73
N LEU A 230 -15.53 28.18 -0.88
CA LEU A 230 -14.90 27.25 -1.83
C LEU A 230 -15.56 27.40 -3.21
N GLN A 231 -14.81 27.95 -4.15
CA GLN A 231 -15.16 28.09 -5.56
C GLN A 231 -13.93 27.81 -6.41
N ASP A 232 -14.14 27.29 -7.63
CA ASP A 232 -13.12 26.97 -8.62
C ASP A 232 -11.90 26.22 -8.05
N VAL A 233 -12.17 25.11 -7.34
CA VAL A 233 -11.20 24.38 -6.54
C VAL A 233 -11.43 22.87 -6.59
N ARG A 234 -10.34 22.10 -6.73
CA ARG A 234 -10.33 20.65 -6.51
C ARG A 234 -9.83 20.36 -5.09
N LEU A 235 -10.62 19.60 -4.33
CA LEU A 235 -10.32 19.14 -2.98
C LEU A 235 -9.77 17.72 -3.05
N VAL A 236 -8.61 17.44 -2.43
CA VAL A 236 -7.92 16.14 -2.50
C VAL A 236 -7.55 15.63 -1.11
N ALA A 237 -7.93 14.40 -0.78
CA ALA A 237 -7.46 13.67 0.40
C ALA A 237 -6.30 12.77 -0.01
N MET A 238 -5.12 12.99 0.56
CA MET A 238 -3.89 12.30 0.14
C MET A 238 -3.79 10.84 0.64
N ASP A 239 -4.64 10.42 1.58
CA ASP A 239 -4.55 9.15 2.32
C ASP A 239 -3.15 8.99 2.97
N GLY A 240 -2.72 10.01 3.72
CA GLY A 240 -1.38 10.19 4.28
C GLY A 240 -0.56 11.25 3.52
N LEU A 241 0.43 11.87 4.17
CA LEU A 241 1.21 13.00 3.63
C LEU A 241 2.11 12.58 2.45
N LYS A 242 1.60 12.71 1.22
CA LYS A 242 2.25 12.24 -0.02
C LYS A 242 2.48 13.36 -1.02
N GLU A 243 3.74 13.59 -1.36
CA GLU A 243 4.16 14.56 -2.37
C GLU A 243 3.79 14.15 -3.80
N SER A 244 3.83 12.86 -4.12
CA SER A 244 3.43 12.34 -5.44
C SER A 244 1.94 12.59 -5.75
N THR A 245 1.08 12.62 -4.74
CA THR A 245 -0.33 13.04 -4.89
C THR A 245 -0.44 14.53 -5.19
N VAL A 246 0.31 15.38 -4.49
CA VAL A 246 0.35 16.82 -4.79
C VAL A 246 0.87 17.05 -6.21
N SER A 247 1.95 16.37 -6.59
CA SER A 247 2.57 16.47 -7.91
C SER A 247 1.67 16.02 -9.04
N ARG A 248 0.96 14.89 -8.86
CA ARG A 248 -0.02 14.37 -9.82
C ARG A 248 -1.14 15.39 -10.07
N HIS A 249 -1.80 15.84 -9.01
CA HIS A 249 -2.95 16.76 -9.13
C HIS A 249 -2.56 18.14 -9.66
N VAL A 250 -1.32 18.61 -9.41
CA VAL A 250 -0.79 19.84 -10.02
C VAL A 250 -0.57 19.65 -11.53
N ALA A 251 -0.02 18.51 -11.97
CA ALA A 251 0.16 18.22 -13.39
C ALA A 251 -1.19 18.06 -14.13
N GLU A 252 -2.14 17.34 -13.53
CA GLU A 252 -3.49 17.14 -14.07
C GLU A 252 -4.24 18.47 -14.18
N LEU A 253 -4.25 19.30 -13.12
CA LEU A 253 -4.86 20.63 -13.16
C LEU A 253 -4.23 21.55 -14.23
N LEU A 254 -2.91 21.52 -14.40
CA LEU A 254 -2.24 22.38 -15.40
C LEU A 254 -2.53 21.96 -16.84
N SER A 255 -2.75 20.66 -17.09
CA SER A 255 -3.26 20.17 -18.38
C SER A 255 -4.73 20.57 -18.58
N GLU A 256 -5.58 20.41 -17.57
CA GLU A 256 -7.01 20.79 -17.62
C GLU A 256 -7.26 22.28 -17.89
N VAL A 257 -6.38 23.18 -17.43
CA VAL A 257 -6.47 24.62 -17.74
C VAL A 257 -5.74 25.05 -19.02
N GLY A 258 -5.07 24.12 -19.72
CA GLY A 258 -4.35 24.41 -20.97
C GLY A 258 -3.01 25.12 -20.80
N GLU A 259 -2.37 24.99 -19.63
CA GLU A 259 -0.98 25.45 -19.39
C GLU A 259 0.06 24.34 -19.71
N LEU A 260 -0.42 23.13 -20.02
CA LEU A 260 0.34 22.01 -20.60
C LEU A 260 -0.44 21.45 -21.80
N ASP A 261 0.16 21.49 -22.99
CA ASP A 261 -0.49 21.02 -24.23
C ASP A 261 -0.64 19.49 -24.30
N ASP A 262 0.24 18.75 -23.62
CA ASP A 262 0.38 17.29 -23.67
C ASP A 262 0.09 16.67 -22.29
N GLU A 263 -0.56 15.49 -22.22
CA GLU A 263 -0.73 14.81 -20.92
C GLU A 263 0.63 14.30 -20.42
N VAL A 264 1.00 14.69 -19.20
CA VAL A 264 2.22 14.22 -18.54
C VAL A 264 2.10 12.72 -18.24
N ASP A 265 2.99 11.89 -18.81
CA ASP A 265 3.01 10.43 -18.56
C ASP A 265 2.85 10.08 -17.07
N GLN A 266 2.08 9.04 -16.76
CA GLN A 266 1.80 8.62 -15.37
C GLN A 266 3.07 8.44 -14.52
N GLU A 267 4.16 7.93 -15.11
CA GLU A 267 5.47 7.84 -14.44
C GLU A 267 6.07 9.21 -14.12
N LYS A 268 5.93 10.18 -15.03
CA LYS A 268 6.44 11.56 -14.89
C LYS A 268 5.59 12.39 -13.92
N LYS A 269 4.27 12.16 -13.82
CA LYS A 269 3.36 12.86 -12.88
C LYS A 269 3.87 12.82 -11.44
N SER A 270 4.51 11.73 -11.03
CA SER A 270 5.09 11.51 -9.69
C SER A 270 6.13 12.55 -9.26
N SER A 271 6.89 13.12 -10.20
CA SER A 271 8.07 13.96 -9.96
C SER A 271 7.98 15.34 -10.64
N PHE A 272 6.84 15.63 -11.26
CA PHE A 272 6.54 16.87 -11.96
C PHE A 272 6.74 18.11 -11.07
N LEU A 273 6.28 18.09 -9.82
CA LEU A 273 6.30 19.25 -8.92
C LEU A 273 7.72 19.69 -8.53
N ALA A 274 8.55 18.75 -8.06
CA ALA A 274 9.94 18.99 -7.70
C ALA A 274 10.77 19.47 -8.91
N LYS A 275 10.56 18.88 -10.09
CA LYS A 275 11.13 19.36 -11.36
C LYS A 275 10.64 20.77 -11.71
N THR A 276 9.37 21.06 -11.48
CA THR A 276 8.75 22.36 -11.75
C THR A 276 9.36 23.48 -10.91
N ALA A 277 9.52 23.28 -9.60
CA ALA A 277 10.15 24.26 -8.72
C ALA A 277 11.64 24.48 -9.05
N LYS A 278 12.40 23.39 -9.23
CA LYS A 278 13.86 23.44 -9.43
C LYS A 278 14.26 24.02 -10.78
N LEU A 279 13.54 23.71 -11.86
CA LEU A 279 13.96 24.04 -13.24
C LEU A 279 13.28 25.28 -13.83
N SER A 280 12.20 25.80 -13.24
CA SER A 280 11.41 26.90 -13.82
C SER A 280 11.32 28.14 -12.92
N THR A 281 10.69 29.20 -13.42
CA THR A 281 10.28 30.38 -12.62
C THR A 281 8.83 30.30 -12.14
N PHE A 282 8.18 29.14 -12.21
CA PHE A 282 6.75 28.97 -11.91
C PHE A 282 6.40 29.31 -10.46
N PHE A 283 7.17 28.84 -9.48
CA PHE A 283 6.96 29.14 -8.06
C PHE A 283 7.82 30.31 -7.53
N LYS A 284 8.69 30.88 -8.37
CA LYS A 284 9.68 31.88 -7.94
C LYS A 284 9.04 33.27 -7.82
N ASP A 285 9.63 34.12 -6.98
CA ASP A 285 9.13 35.46 -6.63
C ASP A 285 7.68 35.49 -6.10
N GLY A 286 7.15 34.34 -5.63
CA GLY A 286 5.78 34.20 -5.15
C GLY A 286 4.74 33.97 -6.25
N LYS A 287 5.14 33.77 -7.51
CA LYS A 287 4.23 33.31 -8.58
C LYS A 287 3.56 31.98 -8.19
N HIS A 288 2.30 31.82 -8.59
CA HIS A 288 1.45 30.62 -8.38
C HIS A 288 1.34 30.08 -6.93
N LYS A 289 1.71 30.85 -5.89
CA LYS A 289 1.66 30.40 -4.49
C LYS A 289 0.26 29.98 -4.01
N ASP A 290 -0.78 30.62 -4.53
CA ASP A 290 -2.18 30.33 -4.17
C ASP A 290 -2.77 29.10 -4.92
N LEU A 291 -1.99 28.47 -5.82
CA LEU A 291 -2.37 27.27 -6.56
C LEU A 291 -2.49 26.04 -5.63
N ILE A 292 -1.64 25.94 -4.61
CA ILE A 292 -1.54 24.78 -3.72
C ILE A 292 -1.84 25.21 -2.28
N THR A 293 -2.99 24.80 -1.75
CA THR A 293 -3.32 24.93 -0.33
C THR A 293 -3.05 23.59 0.38
N LEU A 294 -2.26 23.60 1.46
CA LEU A 294 -2.04 22.40 2.29
C LEU A 294 -2.87 22.51 3.57
N ALA A 295 -4.05 21.90 3.55
CA ALA A 295 -5.00 21.77 4.66
C ALA A 295 -4.68 20.53 5.53
N VAL A 296 -3.44 20.44 6.02
CA VAL A 296 -2.93 19.29 6.80
C VAL A 296 -3.15 19.48 8.31
N ASP A 297 -2.89 18.42 9.08
CA ASP A 297 -3.05 18.44 10.54
C ASP A 297 -1.99 19.33 11.22
N ASN A 298 -2.36 19.96 12.33
CA ASN A 298 -1.48 20.87 13.09
C ASN A 298 -0.66 20.10 14.13
N ASP A 299 0.20 19.19 13.65
CA ASP A 299 1.14 18.39 14.43
C ASP A 299 2.54 18.36 13.79
N GLU A 300 3.49 17.66 14.43
CA GLU A 300 4.89 17.57 14.00
C GLU A 300 5.05 17.06 12.56
N ALA A 301 4.24 16.09 12.12
CA ALA A 301 4.32 15.52 10.78
C ALA A 301 3.78 16.50 9.73
N GLY A 302 2.66 17.18 10.01
CA GLY A 302 2.11 18.22 9.13
C GLY A 302 3.09 19.39 8.93
N HIS A 303 3.72 19.86 10.02
CA HIS A 303 4.75 20.91 9.95
C HIS A 303 5.99 20.46 9.16
N THR A 304 6.52 19.26 9.40
CA THR A 304 7.66 18.72 8.64
C THR A 304 7.36 18.57 7.14
N PHE A 305 6.14 18.18 6.77
CA PHE A 305 5.73 18.06 5.36
C PHE A 305 5.66 19.42 4.65
N ILE A 306 5.09 20.44 5.32
CA ILE A 306 5.08 21.82 4.83
C ILE A 306 6.51 22.36 4.68
N GLU A 307 7.37 22.15 5.68
CA GLU A 307 8.76 22.60 5.66
C GLU A 307 9.55 21.96 4.51
N ARG A 308 9.41 20.64 4.30
CA ARG A 308 10.10 19.93 3.20
C ARG A 308 9.75 20.51 1.84
N LEU A 309 8.46 20.70 1.55
CA LEU A 309 8.01 21.23 0.26
C LEU A 309 8.39 22.72 0.09
N THR A 310 8.38 23.50 1.17
CA THR A 310 8.85 24.89 1.14
C THR A 310 10.36 24.99 0.86
N ASN A 311 11.16 24.07 1.41
CA ASN A 311 12.61 23.97 1.15
C ASN A 311 12.96 23.51 -0.28
N GLU A 312 12.01 22.93 -1.02
CA GLU A 312 12.13 22.58 -2.45
C GLU A 312 11.86 23.80 -3.38
N GLU A 313 11.65 25.00 -2.83
CA GLU A 313 11.16 26.21 -3.53
C GLU A 313 9.73 26.07 -4.11
N ILE A 314 8.91 25.14 -3.61
CA ILE A 314 7.52 24.97 -4.05
C ILE A 314 6.63 26.06 -3.43
N GLY A 315 5.93 26.81 -4.27
CA GLY A 315 5.02 27.88 -3.87
C GLY A 315 3.69 27.30 -3.40
N LEU A 316 3.49 27.29 -2.09
CA LEU A 316 2.29 26.77 -1.42
C LEU A 316 1.80 27.68 -0.29
N THR A 317 0.54 27.50 0.10
CA THR A 317 -0.12 28.18 1.21
C THR A 317 -0.55 27.14 2.26
N PRO A 318 0.04 27.13 3.47
CA PRO A 318 -0.40 26.23 4.53
C PRO A 318 -1.66 26.78 5.21
N ASP A 319 -2.64 25.90 5.43
CA ASP A 319 -3.86 26.20 6.19
C ASP A 319 -4.01 25.13 7.28
N LEU A 320 -3.83 25.51 8.54
CA LEU A 320 -3.72 24.56 9.66
C LEU A 320 -4.86 24.78 10.65
N PRO A 321 -5.50 23.72 11.17
CA PRO A 321 -6.60 23.86 12.10
C PRO A 321 -6.12 24.56 13.39
N PRO A 322 -6.82 25.61 13.86
CA PRO A 322 -6.40 26.40 15.03
C PRO A 322 -6.30 25.55 16.31
N ARG A 323 -5.08 25.50 16.87
CA ARG A 323 -4.71 24.75 18.07
C ARG A 323 -4.40 25.68 19.25
N LEU A 324 -4.83 25.33 20.46
CA LEU A 324 -4.45 26.05 21.68
C LEU A 324 -3.03 25.66 22.12
N GLU A 325 -2.31 26.57 22.79
CA GLU A 325 -0.94 26.33 23.31
C GLU A 325 -0.83 25.13 24.28
N SER A 326 -1.95 24.62 24.79
CA SER A 326 -2.04 23.47 25.70
C SER A 326 -2.50 22.16 25.05
N GLN A 327 -2.65 22.13 23.72
CA GLN A 327 -2.97 20.93 22.93
C GLN A 327 -1.75 20.57 22.08
N ASP A 328 -1.31 19.30 22.09
CA ASP A 328 -0.11 18.88 21.35
C ASP A 328 -0.37 18.70 19.84
N LYS A 329 -1.59 18.35 19.43
CA LYS A 329 -2.04 18.19 18.03
C LYS A 329 -3.46 18.71 17.82
N MET A 330 -3.86 18.92 16.57
CA MET A 330 -5.24 19.21 16.16
C MET A 330 -5.43 18.74 14.70
N ASP A 331 -6.51 18.00 14.43
CA ASP A 331 -6.95 17.64 13.07
C ASP A 331 -8.21 18.44 12.68
N TRP A 332 -8.54 18.47 11.38
CA TRP A 332 -9.70 19.25 10.91
C TRP A 332 -11.04 18.71 11.41
N ASN A 333 -11.12 17.41 11.74
CA ASN A 333 -12.33 16.84 12.30
C ASN A 333 -12.53 17.20 13.77
N ASP A 334 -11.48 17.17 14.59
CA ASP A 334 -11.45 17.67 15.97
C ASP A 334 -11.82 19.16 16.02
N TYR A 335 -11.24 19.99 15.14
CA TYR A 335 -11.57 21.41 15.06
C TYR A 335 -13.04 21.66 14.65
N LEU A 336 -13.59 20.88 13.69
CA LEU A 336 -15.02 20.95 13.33
C LEU A 336 -15.93 20.66 14.54
N LYS A 337 -15.65 19.60 15.31
CA LYS A 337 -16.44 19.24 16.50
C LYS A 337 -16.37 20.35 17.57
N GLU A 338 -15.17 20.82 17.90
CA GLU A 338 -14.98 21.95 18.82
C GLU A 338 -15.72 23.21 18.35
N SER A 339 -15.78 23.49 17.04
CA SER A 339 -16.47 24.67 16.50
C SER A 339 -17.99 24.62 16.75
N LYS A 340 -18.61 23.44 16.64
CA LYS A 340 -20.05 23.23 16.80
C LYS A 340 -20.48 23.21 18.26
N GLU A 341 -19.67 22.65 19.15
CA GLU A 341 -19.87 22.77 20.61
C GLU A 341 -19.83 24.24 21.05
N LYS A 342 -18.84 25.02 20.59
CA LYS A 342 -18.73 26.45 20.90
C LYS A 342 -19.87 27.29 20.30
N ALA A 343 -20.47 26.86 19.19
CA ALA A 343 -21.66 27.50 18.63
C ALA A 343 -22.93 27.21 19.46
N LEU A 344 -23.08 25.97 19.95
CA LEU A 344 -24.16 25.57 20.86
C LEU A 344 -24.06 26.30 22.20
N ASP A 345 -22.89 26.34 22.82
CA ASP A 345 -22.65 27.05 24.09
C ASP A 345 -22.95 28.55 23.97
N ARG A 346 -22.50 29.20 22.89
CA ARG A 346 -22.84 30.61 22.57
C ARG A 346 -24.33 30.86 22.31
N SER A 347 -25.13 29.83 22.05
CA SER A 347 -26.58 29.96 21.92
C SER A 347 -27.33 29.88 23.27
N GLN A 348 -26.64 29.59 24.37
CA GLN A 348 -27.26 29.23 25.65
C GLN A 348 -26.82 30.04 26.89
N GLU A 349 -26.54 31.34 26.81
CA GLU A 349 -26.76 32.27 27.95
C GLU A 349 -26.68 33.77 27.54
N PRO A 350 -27.28 34.72 28.29
CA PRO A 350 -28.38 34.59 29.25
C PRO A 350 -29.52 35.61 29.00
N LEU A 351 -30.74 35.14 28.71
CA LEU A 351 -31.95 35.96 28.84
C LEU A 351 -32.46 35.91 30.29
N ASN A 352 -32.16 36.97 31.06
CA ASN A 352 -32.40 37.02 32.49
C ASN A 352 -33.88 37.27 32.86
N ASN A 353 -34.41 36.48 33.79
CA ASN A 353 -35.64 36.66 34.57
C ASN A 353 -36.98 36.79 33.82
N ILE A 354 -37.84 35.77 33.93
CA ILE A 354 -38.80 35.62 35.06
C ILE A 354 -39.19 34.14 35.16
N GLY A 355 -39.35 33.61 36.38
CA GLY A 355 -39.52 32.17 36.62
C GLY A 355 -40.95 31.63 36.41
N GLY A 356 -41.05 30.32 36.18
CA GLY A 356 -42.29 29.56 36.07
C GLY A 356 -42.04 28.06 36.21
N GLU A 357 -43.01 27.35 36.79
CA GLU A 357 -42.93 25.91 37.08
C GLU A 357 -43.07 25.02 35.83
N LEU A 358 -42.47 23.82 35.89
CA LEU A 358 -42.96 22.53 35.34
C LEU A 358 -43.58 22.48 33.92
N ILE A 359 -43.12 21.53 33.08
CA ILE A 359 -43.91 20.32 32.71
C ILE A 359 -43.08 19.37 31.82
N ASN A 360 -43.26 18.07 32.06
CA ASN A 360 -42.75 16.95 31.25
C ASN A 360 -43.86 16.43 30.33
N ARG A 361 -43.59 16.20 29.02
CA ARG A 361 -44.33 15.23 28.18
C ARG A 361 -43.66 14.88 26.85
N ASN A 362 -43.70 13.59 26.51
CA ASN A 362 -43.46 13.04 25.18
C ASN A 362 -44.74 13.02 24.31
N SER A 363 -44.55 12.84 23.00
CA SER A 363 -45.41 12.08 22.07
C SER A 363 -46.77 12.68 21.63
N GLY A 364 -47.08 12.53 20.33
CA GLY A 364 -48.47 12.35 19.88
C GLY A 364 -48.82 12.85 18.46
N TYR A 365 -48.93 11.92 17.51
CA TYR A 365 -49.59 12.08 16.20
C TYR A 365 -50.99 12.73 16.28
N LEU A 366 -51.41 13.44 15.22
CA LEU A 366 -52.62 13.11 14.43
C LEU A 366 -52.74 13.93 13.11
N GLU A 367 -53.69 13.55 12.25
CA GLU A 367 -53.78 13.88 10.80
C GLU A 367 -54.68 15.09 10.46
N GLY A 368 -54.59 15.60 9.21
CA GLY A 368 -55.60 16.53 8.66
C GLY A 368 -55.32 17.16 7.28
N GLU A 369 -55.93 16.64 6.22
CA GLU A 369 -56.03 17.23 4.86
C GLU A 369 -57.52 17.64 4.54
N PRO A 370 -57.86 18.21 3.36
CA PRO A 370 -57.32 19.43 2.73
C PRO A 370 -58.43 20.38 2.17
N SER A 371 -58.10 21.63 1.77
CA SER A 371 -58.86 22.34 0.70
C SER A 371 -58.23 23.63 0.15
N ARG A 372 -58.14 23.67 -1.19
CA ARG A 372 -58.35 24.77 -2.18
C ARG A 372 -58.43 26.23 -1.64
N THR A 373 -57.86 27.24 -2.31
CA THR A 373 -57.86 27.48 -3.78
C THR A 373 -56.72 28.44 -4.18
N ALA A 374 -56.18 28.31 -5.41
CA ALA A 374 -55.13 29.20 -5.94
C ALA A 374 -55.68 30.36 -6.80
N PRO A 375 -54.98 31.52 -6.86
CA PRO A 375 -54.98 32.42 -8.01
C PRO A 375 -53.97 31.96 -9.08
N GLN A 376 -54.18 32.33 -10.35
CA GLN A 376 -53.24 32.10 -11.46
C GLN A 376 -52.39 33.37 -11.78
N PRO A 377 -51.30 33.26 -12.56
CA PRO A 377 -50.25 34.28 -12.65
C PRO A 377 -50.57 35.44 -13.60
N GLU A 378 -49.87 36.56 -13.41
CA GLU A 378 -49.70 37.61 -14.43
C GLU A 378 -48.46 37.32 -15.30
N GLU A 379 -48.53 37.66 -16.59
CA GLU A 379 -47.47 37.38 -17.57
C GLU A 379 -46.27 38.35 -17.43
N SER A 380 -45.06 37.80 -17.23
CA SER A 380 -43.81 38.49 -17.58
C SER A 380 -43.39 38.10 -19.00
N LYS A 381 -43.03 39.10 -19.81
CA LYS A 381 -42.79 38.93 -21.26
C LYS A 381 -41.59 38.05 -21.56
N THR A 382 -41.69 37.33 -22.68
CA THR A 382 -40.63 36.52 -23.32
C THR A 382 -39.24 37.15 -23.26
N GLN A 383 -38.29 36.44 -22.65
CA GLN A 383 -36.87 36.53 -23.01
C GLN A 383 -36.63 35.82 -24.36
N PRO A 384 -35.46 36.01 -25.00
CA PRO A 384 -35.09 35.23 -26.19
C PRO A 384 -34.96 33.74 -25.87
N ASP A 385 -35.19 32.89 -26.87
CA ASP A 385 -34.79 31.48 -26.80
C ASP A 385 -33.26 31.39 -26.66
N PHE A 386 -32.82 31.01 -25.46
CA PHE A 386 -31.56 30.28 -25.31
C PHE A 386 -31.91 28.80 -25.46
N PRO A 387 -31.16 28.00 -26.25
CA PRO A 387 -31.40 26.57 -26.31
C PRO A 387 -31.20 26.00 -24.91
N ALA A 388 -32.27 25.46 -24.34
CA ALA A 388 -32.15 24.67 -23.13
C ALA A 388 -31.46 23.35 -23.50
N ASN A 389 -30.23 23.17 -23.04
CA ASN A 389 -29.60 21.84 -23.03
C ASN A 389 -30.40 20.97 -22.05
N VAL A 390 -31.45 20.34 -22.57
CA VAL A 390 -32.19 19.30 -21.85
C VAL A 390 -31.24 18.13 -21.68
N GLN A 391 -30.85 17.86 -20.44
CA GLN A 391 -29.99 16.72 -20.12
C GLN A 391 -30.74 15.42 -20.45
N LEU A 392 -30.12 14.58 -21.28
CA LEU A 392 -30.72 13.32 -21.70
C LEU A 392 -31.04 12.41 -20.50
N TYR A 393 -32.24 11.84 -20.49
CA TYR A 393 -32.64 10.84 -19.50
C TYR A 393 -33.49 9.74 -20.15
N PHE A 394 -32.91 8.56 -20.33
CA PHE A 394 -33.60 7.38 -20.86
C PHE A 394 -34.68 6.88 -19.88
N ASN A 395 -35.92 6.88 -20.35
CA ASN A 395 -37.10 6.45 -19.60
C ASN A 395 -37.98 5.56 -20.50
N ILE A 396 -38.70 4.60 -19.91
CA ILE A 396 -39.61 3.73 -20.66
C ILE A 396 -40.94 3.47 -19.97
N ASP A 397 -42.03 3.66 -20.72
CA ASP A 397 -43.38 3.32 -20.27
C ASP A 397 -43.64 1.81 -20.17
N ARG A 398 -42.82 0.99 -20.85
CA ARG A 398 -42.99 -0.47 -21.00
C ARG A 398 -44.34 -0.85 -21.63
N SER A 399 -44.99 0.09 -22.31
CA SER A 399 -46.36 -0.02 -22.83
C SER A 399 -46.45 -0.81 -24.13
N LYS A 400 -45.31 -1.06 -24.79
CA LYS A 400 -45.18 -1.82 -26.04
C LYS A 400 -44.00 -2.78 -26.00
N GLU A 401 -44.18 -3.94 -26.59
CA GLU A 401 -43.09 -4.77 -27.09
C GLU A 401 -42.82 -4.42 -28.57
N SER A 402 -41.60 -4.67 -29.05
CA SER A 402 -41.23 -4.45 -30.45
C SER A 402 -42.05 -5.35 -31.37
N SER A 403 -42.58 -4.78 -32.46
CA SER A 403 -43.24 -5.56 -33.52
C SER A 403 -42.27 -6.39 -34.37
N VAL A 404 -40.96 -6.13 -34.23
CA VAL A 404 -39.88 -6.94 -34.81
C VAL A 404 -39.30 -7.82 -33.71
N GLY A 405 -39.28 -9.13 -33.92
CA GLY A 405 -38.74 -10.10 -32.96
C GLY A 405 -37.28 -9.79 -32.60
N LEU A 406 -36.95 -9.88 -31.31
CA LEU A 406 -35.62 -9.58 -30.77
C LEU A 406 -34.52 -10.32 -31.56
N ARG A 407 -33.49 -9.57 -31.97
CA ARG A 407 -32.27 -10.15 -32.55
C ARG A 407 -31.60 -11.05 -31.50
N ASN A 408 -30.96 -12.14 -31.96
CA ASN A 408 -30.27 -13.03 -31.03
C ASN A 408 -29.19 -12.26 -30.23
N GLY A 409 -29.21 -12.37 -28.91
CA GLY A 409 -28.34 -11.57 -28.03
C GLY A 409 -28.84 -10.14 -27.74
N TYR A 410 -30.14 -9.83 -27.92
CA TYR A 410 -30.79 -8.59 -27.48
C TYR A 410 -31.94 -8.87 -26.50
N HIS A 411 -32.14 -7.99 -25.51
CA HIS A 411 -33.25 -8.05 -24.56
C HIS A 411 -33.90 -6.67 -24.36
N TYR A 412 -35.13 -6.62 -23.81
CA TYR A 412 -35.79 -5.37 -23.43
C TYR A 412 -35.15 -4.78 -22.16
N ALA A 413 -34.90 -3.48 -22.15
CA ALA A 413 -34.19 -2.81 -21.06
C ALA A 413 -34.85 -3.05 -19.69
N THR A 414 -34.07 -3.55 -18.74
CA THR A 414 -34.48 -3.67 -17.33
C THR A 414 -34.20 -2.37 -16.58
N ASP A 415 -34.70 -2.21 -15.35
CA ASP A 415 -34.38 -1.05 -14.50
C ASP A 415 -32.88 -0.96 -14.18
N LYS A 416 -32.15 -2.09 -14.24
CA LYS A 416 -30.69 -2.10 -14.14
C LYS A 416 -30.03 -1.55 -15.41
N ASP A 417 -30.61 -1.81 -16.57
CA ASP A 417 -30.11 -1.29 -17.85
C ASP A 417 -30.44 0.21 -18.00
N LEU A 418 -31.64 0.65 -17.64
CA LEU A 418 -32.01 2.08 -17.61
C LEU A 418 -31.09 2.88 -16.68
N ARG A 419 -30.80 2.39 -15.46
CA ARG A 419 -29.83 3.02 -14.55
C ARG A 419 -28.38 2.99 -15.07
N TYR A 420 -28.06 2.12 -16.03
CA TYR A 420 -26.76 2.14 -16.70
C TYR A 420 -26.76 3.15 -17.85
N LEU A 421 -27.80 3.17 -18.69
CA LEU A 421 -27.98 4.16 -19.75
C LEU A 421 -28.00 5.59 -19.19
N ASN A 422 -28.67 5.81 -18.06
CA ASN A 422 -28.72 7.11 -17.37
C ASN A 422 -27.46 7.46 -16.57
N ARG A 423 -26.49 6.54 -16.45
CA ARG A 423 -25.14 6.88 -15.99
C ARG A 423 -24.34 7.50 -17.13
N TYR A 424 -24.45 6.95 -18.33
CA TYR A 424 -23.70 7.38 -19.51
C TYR A 424 -24.54 8.27 -20.46
N ALA A 425 -25.59 8.94 -19.96
CA ALA A 425 -26.53 9.66 -20.81
C ALA A 425 -25.95 10.97 -21.37
N GLU A 426 -25.05 11.62 -20.63
CA GLU A 426 -24.34 12.80 -21.12
C GLU A 426 -23.35 12.42 -22.23
N GLU A 427 -22.75 11.23 -22.14
CA GLU A 427 -21.87 10.61 -23.12
C GLU A 427 -22.63 10.17 -24.37
N PHE A 428 -23.83 9.59 -24.21
CA PHE A 428 -24.73 9.33 -25.34
C PHE A 428 -25.17 10.62 -26.04
N GLN A 429 -25.48 11.68 -25.29
CA GLN A 429 -25.85 12.98 -25.84
C GLN A 429 -24.67 13.63 -26.59
N LYS A 430 -23.51 13.79 -25.92
CA LYS A 430 -22.26 14.33 -26.50
C LYS A 430 -21.81 13.56 -27.75
N SER A 431 -21.85 12.23 -27.73
CA SER A 431 -21.43 11.42 -28.88
C SER A 431 -22.46 11.42 -30.02
N ALA A 432 -23.75 11.64 -29.75
CA ALA A 432 -24.75 11.90 -30.79
C ALA A 432 -24.58 13.29 -31.40
N ASP A 433 -24.41 14.33 -30.58
CA ASP A 433 -24.13 15.71 -31.02
C ASP A 433 -22.84 15.77 -31.86
N TRP A 434 -21.75 15.20 -31.37
CA TRP A 434 -20.47 15.17 -32.09
C TRP A 434 -20.60 14.40 -33.41
N TYR A 435 -21.23 13.22 -33.41
CA TYR A 435 -21.43 12.45 -34.63
C TYR A 435 -22.31 13.21 -35.64
N LEU A 436 -23.40 13.87 -35.22
CA LEU A 436 -24.24 14.68 -36.12
C LEU A 436 -23.49 15.85 -36.75
N ASN A 437 -22.70 16.57 -35.95
CA ASN A 437 -21.96 17.74 -36.42
C ASN A 437 -20.78 17.35 -37.32
N GLU A 438 -19.92 16.43 -36.85
CA GLU A 438 -18.63 16.14 -37.49
C GLU A 438 -18.70 15.03 -38.54
N LEU A 439 -19.41 13.92 -38.28
CA LEU A 439 -19.34 12.72 -39.12
C LEU A 439 -20.59 12.44 -39.96
N ALA A 440 -21.77 12.83 -39.50
CA ALA A 440 -23.01 12.43 -40.15
C ALA A 440 -23.15 13.08 -41.53
N ASP A 441 -23.54 12.24 -42.48
CA ASP A 441 -23.77 12.55 -43.88
C ASP A 441 -22.47 13.08 -44.55
N SER A 442 -21.35 12.42 -44.22
CA SER A 442 -19.99 12.70 -44.71
C SER A 442 -19.27 11.45 -45.21
N LYS A 443 -18.21 11.66 -45.99
CA LYS A 443 -17.26 10.62 -46.42
C LYS A 443 -15.91 10.85 -45.75
N VAL A 444 -15.42 9.86 -45.01
CA VAL A 444 -14.11 9.92 -44.36
C VAL A 444 -13.10 9.14 -45.18
N THR A 445 -11.97 9.77 -45.51
CA THR A 445 -10.85 9.13 -46.21
C THR A 445 -9.65 9.04 -45.28
N TYR A 446 -9.19 7.81 -45.06
CA TYR A 446 -7.94 7.47 -44.38
C TYR A 446 -6.88 7.18 -45.43
N PHE A 447 -5.81 7.99 -45.49
CA PHE A 447 -4.60 7.63 -46.24
C PHE A 447 -3.69 6.80 -45.33
N TYR A 448 -3.15 5.69 -45.83
CA TYR A 448 -2.29 4.79 -45.06
C TYR A 448 -1.16 4.19 -45.91
N GLN A 449 -0.08 3.78 -45.25
CA GLN A 449 1.07 3.18 -45.91
C GLN A 449 0.90 1.64 -46.01
N ASP A 450 0.98 1.08 -47.22
CA ASP A 450 1.13 -0.36 -47.45
C ASP A 450 2.49 -0.66 -48.11
N LYS A 451 3.48 -0.99 -47.29
CA LYS A 451 4.88 -1.26 -47.69
C LYS A 451 5.52 -0.01 -48.32
N GLU A 452 5.65 0.03 -49.65
CA GLU A 452 6.21 1.18 -50.39
C GLU A 452 5.12 2.06 -51.02
N ASP A 453 3.87 1.59 -51.11
CA ASP A 453 2.75 2.30 -51.73
C ASP A 453 1.85 3.01 -50.69
N VAL A 454 1.31 4.18 -51.06
CA VAL A 454 0.23 4.84 -50.29
C VAL A 454 -1.11 4.37 -50.80
N GLN A 455 -1.99 3.94 -49.90
CA GLN A 455 -3.35 3.51 -50.17
C GLN A 455 -4.38 4.43 -49.50
N MET A 456 -5.66 4.29 -49.87
CA MET A 456 -6.75 5.06 -49.28
C MET A 456 -7.98 4.19 -48.98
N LEU A 457 -8.49 4.27 -47.75
CA LEU A 457 -9.74 3.66 -47.31
C LEU A 457 -10.79 4.77 -47.18
N GLN A 458 -11.85 4.70 -47.99
CA GLN A 458 -12.99 5.60 -47.88
C GLN A 458 -14.14 4.93 -47.13
N VAL A 459 -14.78 5.66 -46.23
CA VAL A 459 -15.87 5.16 -45.38
C VAL A 459 -17.00 6.20 -45.34
N ASP A 460 -18.22 5.78 -45.62
CA ASP A 460 -19.43 6.60 -45.61
C ASP A 460 -20.08 6.60 -44.22
N PHE A 461 -20.17 7.78 -43.60
CA PHE A 461 -20.77 8.00 -42.29
C PHE A 461 -22.10 8.72 -42.47
N GLU A 462 -23.21 8.05 -42.15
CA GLU A 462 -24.58 8.56 -42.29
C GLU A 462 -25.30 8.43 -40.96
N LYS A 463 -26.26 9.32 -40.67
CA LYS A 463 -27.02 9.34 -39.39
C LYS A 463 -27.48 7.96 -38.90
N ARG A 464 -27.92 7.09 -39.83
CA ARG A 464 -28.44 5.75 -39.52
C ARG A 464 -27.40 4.79 -38.91
N HIS A 465 -26.10 4.98 -39.14
CA HIS A 465 -25.08 4.03 -38.70
C HIS A 465 -24.72 4.15 -37.21
N TRP A 466 -24.85 5.35 -36.61
CA TRP A 466 -24.55 5.59 -35.19
C TRP A 466 -25.29 4.63 -34.24
N MET A 467 -26.56 4.32 -34.52
CA MET A 467 -27.36 3.38 -33.72
C MET A 467 -26.68 2.00 -33.59
N HIS A 468 -25.95 1.54 -34.61
CA HIS A 468 -25.24 0.25 -34.57
C HIS A 468 -23.96 0.30 -33.71
N LEU A 469 -23.36 1.49 -33.55
CA LEU A 469 -22.25 1.71 -32.62
C LEU A 469 -22.72 1.54 -31.17
N THR A 470 -23.88 2.12 -30.80
CA THR A 470 -24.45 2.02 -29.44
C THR A 470 -24.82 0.60 -29.00
N GLY A 471 -25.35 -0.24 -29.91
CA GLY A 471 -25.96 -1.53 -29.55
C GLY A 471 -27.33 -1.39 -28.86
N ILE A 472 -27.98 -0.24 -28.98
CA ILE A 472 -29.33 0.09 -28.50
C ILE A 472 -30.24 0.28 -29.71
N ALA A 473 -31.52 -0.09 -29.60
CA ALA A 473 -32.55 0.34 -30.54
C ALA A 473 -33.86 0.66 -29.79
N PRO A 474 -34.47 1.84 -30.03
CA PRO A 474 -35.68 2.27 -29.32
C PRO A 474 -36.95 1.64 -29.89
N VAL A 475 -38.02 1.69 -29.09
CA VAL A 475 -39.40 1.43 -29.51
C VAL A 475 -40.23 2.66 -29.17
N TYR A 476 -40.66 3.39 -30.19
CA TYR A 476 -41.44 4.63 -30.02
C TYR A 476 -42.93 4.38 -29.72
N HIS A 477 -43.59 5.39 -29.15
CA HIS A 477 -45.03 5.38 -28.91
C HIS A 477 -45.85 5.41 -30.20
N GLU A 478 -45.33 6.01 -31.26
CA GLU A 478 -45.89 5.98 -32.62
C GLU A 478 -44.89 5.32 -33.61
N TRP A 479 -45.25 5.20 -34.88
CA TRP A 479 -44.38 4.59 -35.88
C TRP A 479 -43.37 5.63 -36.40
N ALA A 480 -42.09 5.45 -36.06
CA ALA A 480 -40.99 6.20 -36.67
C ALA A 480 -40.67 5.64 -38.07
N GLU A 481 -40.65 6.49 -39.10
CA GLU A 481 -40.32 6.06 -40.46
C GLU A 481 -38.83 5.69 -40.59
N ASN A 482 -37.93 6.56 -40.12
CA ASN A 482 -36.48 6.34 -40.12
C ASN A 482 -35.95 6.17 -38.67
N LEU A 483 -36.26 5.03 -38.05
CA LEU A 483 -35.99 4.72 -36.63
C LEU A 483 -34.60 5.15 -36.13
N SER A 484 -33.54 4.85 -36.89
CA SER A 484 -32.15 5.08 -36.52
C SER A 484 -31.71 6.54 -36.61
N GLU A 485 -32.27 7.29 -37.56
CA GLU A 485 -31.96 8.70 -37.80
C GLU A 485 -32.70 9.57 -36.77
N GLN A 486 -33.96 9.24 -36.50
CA GLN A 486 -34.71 9.87 -35.43
C GLN A 486 -34.07 9.60 -34.06
N PHE A 487 -33.53 8.38 -33.82
CA PHE A 487 -32.92 8.04 -32.53
C PHE A 487 -31.69 8.90 -32.20
N ILE A 488 -30.78 9.14 -33.14
CA ILE A 488 -29.62 10.01 -32.90
C ILE A 488 -30.04 11.47 -32.68
N GLU A 489 -31.03 11.98 -33.44
CA GLU A 489 -31.55 13.33 -33.27
C GLU A 489 -32.33 13.53 -31.96
N ASP A 490 -33.10 12.53 -31.52
CA ASP A 490 -33.79 12.55 -30.22
C ASP A 490 -32.80 12.46 -29.05
N VAL A 491 -31.76 11.61 -29.14
CA VAL A 491 -30.68 11.51 -28.13
C VAL A 491 -29.92 12.83 -28.00
N ALA A 492 -29.45 13.41 -29.11
CA ALA A 492 -28.75 14.70 -29.15
C ALA A 492 -29.60 15.82 -28.52
N SER A 493 -30.89 15.91 -28.89
CA SER A 493 -31.83 16.89 -28.33
C SER A 493 -32.38 16.54 -26.93
N GLY A 494 -31.77 15.59 -26.21
CA GLY A 494 -32.07 15.29 -24.80
C GLY A 494 -33.34 14.46 -24.57
N LYS A 495 -33.97 13.94 -25.62
CA LYS A 495 -35.23 13.18 -25.52
C LYS A 495 -34.95 11.70 -25.29
N GLY A 496 -35.12 11.24 -24.06
CA GLY A 496 -34.94 9.84 -23.69
C GLY A 496 -36.22 9.05 -23.38
N ASP A 497 -37.41 9.66 -23.52
CA ASP A 497 -38.70 8.99 -23.30
C ASP A 497 -39.11 8.10 -24.48
N PHE A 498 -39.09 6.78 -24.29
CA PHE A 498 -39.50 5.80 -25.31
C PHE A 498 -40.62 4.88 -24.77
N ALA A 499 -41.38 4.21 -25.64
CA ALA A 499 -42.37 3.22 -25.19
C ALA A 499 -41.67 1.97 -24.64
N ASN A 500 -40.50 1.63 -25.19
CA ASN A 500 -39.57 0.61 -24.70
C ASN A 500 -38.16 0.84 -25.30
N LEU A 501 -37.16 0.12 -24.79
CA LEU A 501 -35.80 0.08 -25.35
C LEU A 501 -35.35 -1.37 -25.49
N THR A 502 -34.60 -1.68 -26.55
CA THR A 502 -33.92 -2.96 -26.72
C THR A 502 -32.40 -2.75 -26.69
N VAL A 503 -31.69 -3.62 -25.99
CA VAL A 503 -30.24 -3.51 -25.76
C VAL A 503 -29.56 -4.84 -26.06
N GLY A 504 -28.42 -4.80 -26.76
CA GLY A 504 -27.59 -5.97 -27.05
C GLY A 504 -26.68 -6.35 -25.88
N VAL A 505 -26.26 -7.61 -25.76
CA VAL A 505 -25.42 -8.09 -24.64
C VAL A 505 -24.18 -7.20 -24.36
N GLY A 506 -23.54 -6.66 -25.41
CA GLY A 506 -22.38 -5.76 -25.31
C GLY A 506 -22.68 -4.25 -25.29
N PHE A 507 -23.94 -3.81 -25.07
CA PHE A 507 -24.29 -2.37 -25.10
C PHE A 507 -23.54 -1.55 -24.06
N ARG A 508 -23.12 -2.17 -22.95
CA ARG A 508 -22.42 -1.50 -21.84
C ARG A 508 -20.98 -1.16 -22.17
N ASP A 509 -20.30 -2.07 -22.84
CA ASP A 509 -18.93 -1.87 -23.32
C ASP A 509 -18.94 -0.82 -24.44
N LYS A 510 -19.93 -0.89 -25.34
CA LYS A 510 -20.18 0.13 -26.38
C LYS A 510 -20.43 1.51 -25.79
N ALA A 511 -21.25 1.64 -24.73
CA ALA A 511 -21.51 2.93 -24.08
C ALA A 511 -20.23 3.62 -23.57
N LYS A 512 -19.31 2.85 -22.99
CA LYS A 512 -18.00 3.33 -22.52
C LYS A 512 -17.07 3.80 -23.64
N LEU A 513 -17.22 3.25 -24.85
CA LEU A 513 -16.37 3.54 -26.02
C LEU A 513 -16.88 4.69 -26.89
N LEU A 514 -18.13 5.13 -26.73
CA LEU A 514 -18.69 6.22 -27.53
C LEU A 514 -17.99 7.59 -27.33
N PRO A 515 -17.52 7.96 -26.11
CA PRO A 515 -16.66 9.13 -25.92
C PRO A 515 -15.31 9.05 -26.65
N MET A 516 -14.76 7.83 -26.76
CA MET A 516 -13.46 7.52 -27.38
C MET A 516 -13.55 7.43 -28.92
N LEU A 517 -14.75 7.51 -29.50
CA LEU A 517 -14.93 7.44 -30.96
C LEU A 517 -14.12 8.47 -31.78
N PRO A 518 -13.75 9.69 -31.30
CA PRO A 518 -12.87 10.60 -32.03
C PRO A 518 -11.45 10.07 -32.25
N GLU A 519 -10.90 9.23 -31.35
CA GLU A 519 -9.52 8.71 -31.42
C GLU A 519 -9.28 7.90 -32.71
N ILE A 520 -10.32 7.23 -33.20
CA ILE A 520 -10.37 6.48 -34.46
C ILE A 520 -10.18 7.37 -35.72
N PHE A 521 -10.13 8.69 -35.56
CA PHE A 521 -9.88 9.67 -36.64
C PHE A 521 -8.52 10.36 -36.50
N GLU A 522 -7.72 9.97 -35.51
CA GLU A 522 -6.32 10.39 -35.38
C GLU A 522 -5.38 9.56 -36.27
N SER A 523 -4.16 10.06 -36.44
CA SER A 523 -3.18 9.55 -37.42
C SER A 523 -2.05 8.71 -36.82
N ASP A 524 -2.15 8.43 -35.53
CA ASP A 524 -1.46 7.37 -34.77
C ASP A 524 -2.18 6.00 -34.92
N SER A 525 -3.50 6.02 -35.13
CA SER A 525 -4.34 4.84 -35.35
C SER A 525 -3.89 3.99 -36.56
N PHE A 526 -4.29 2.71 -36.54
CA PHE A 526 -3.87 1.70 -37.51
C PHE A 526 -5.02 1.17 -38.35
N VAL A 527 -4.83 1.11 -39.68
CA VAL A 527 -5.75 0.48 -40.63
C VAL A 527 -5.49 -1.02 -40.71
N PHE A 528 -6.56 -1.82 -40.63
CA PHE A 528 -6.60 -3.23 -41.01
C PHE A 528 -7.55 -3.39 -42.19
N ASP A 529 -7.04 -3.75 -43.38
CA ASP A 529 -7.84 -3.81 -44.62
C ASP A 529 -8.19 -5.24 -45.11
N ASP A 530 -7.67 -6.30 -44.47
CA ASP A 530 -8.09 -7.69 -44.69
C ASP A 530 -8.28 -8.47 -43.37
N LEU A 531 -9.49 -8.41 -42.81
CA LEU A 531 -9.87 -9.18 -41.63
C LEU A 531 -10.38 -10.61 -41.93
N SER A 532 -10.26 -11.10 -43.17
CA SER A 532 -10.86 -12.38 -43.61
C SER A 532 -10.35 -13.61 -42.87
N SER A 533 -9.15 -13.53 -42.30
CA SER A 533 -8.50 -14.60 -41.52
C SER A 533 -8.90 -14.62 -40.04
N VAL A 534 -9.50 -13.55 -39.51
CA VAL A 534 -9.84 -13.40 -38.09
C VAL A 534 -11.24 -13.97 -37.83
N GLU A 535 -11.33 -15.12 -37.16
CA GLU A 535 -12.61 -15.86 -37.03
C GLU A 535 -13.72 -15.02 -36.36
N LYS A 536 -13.35 -14.17 -35.39
CA LYS A 536 -14.28 -13.26 -34.71
C LYS A 536 -14.85 -12.19 -35.65
N MET A 537 -14.08 -11.75 -36.65
CA MET A 537 -14.50 -10.75 -37.65
C MET A 537 -15.35 -11.38 -38.75
N GLY A 538 -14.96 -12.56 -39.26
CA GLY A 538 -15.79 -13.33 -40.18
C GLY A 538 -17.18 -13.68 -39.62
N ARG A 539 -17.29 -13.91 -38.30
CA ARG A 539 -18.58 -14.08 -37.60
C ARG A 539 -19.39 -12.78 -37.41
N LEU A 540 -18.72 -11.63 -37.41
CA LEU A 540 -19.36 -10.30 -37.34
C LEU A 540 -19.69 -9.74 -38.73
N ASP A 541 -19.24 -10.39 -39.81
CA ASP A 541 -19.46 -9.96 -41.19
C ASP A 541 -18.96 -8.51 -41.35
N VAL A 542 -17.63 -8.34 -41.18
CA VAL A 542 -16.86 -7.10 -41.30
C VAL A 542 -15.56 -7.38 -42.06
N SER A 543 -15.16 -6.45 -42.94
CA SER A 543 -14.06 -6.61 -43.91
C SER A 543 -12.76 -5.95 -43.43
N SER A 544 -12.88 -4.75 -42.87
CA SER A 544 -11.79 -3.88 -42.44
C SER A 544 -12.11 -3.20 -41.11
N ALA A 545 -11.11 -2.59 -40.46
CA ALA A 545 -11.28 -1.82 -39.23
C ALA A 545 -10.18 -0.76 -39.05
N ILE A 546 -10.45 0.24 -38.21
CA ILE A 546 -9.42 1.05 -37.55
C ILE A 546 -9.30 0.61 -36.10
N ARG A 547 -8.07 0.57 -35.57
CA ARG A 547 -7.78 0.48 -34.13
C ARG A 547 -6.97 1.69 -33.69
N SER A 548 -7.23 2.18 -32.48
CA SER A 548 -6.36 3.13 -31.78
C SER A 548 -4.97 2.56 -31.50
N ASP A 549 -4.00 3.44 -31.22
CA ASP A 549 -2.64 3.07 -30.81
C ASP A 549 -2.61 2.37 -29.45
N ASP A 550 -3.38 2.86 -28.47
CA ASP A 550 -3.57 2.23 -27.14
C ASP A 550 -4.20 0.81 -27.21
N LYS A 551 -4.64 0.40 -28.41
CA LYS A 551 -5.30 -0.86 -28.74
C LYS A 551 -6.60 -1.10 -27.97
N ASP A 552 -7.24 -0.06 -27.43
CA ASP A 552 -8.37 -0.15 -26.50
C ASP A 552 -9.74 0.06 -27.18
N ILE A 553 -9.77 0.75 -28.33
CA ILE A 553 -10.95 0.91 -29.19
C ILE A 553 -10.72 0.38 -30.63
N LEU A 554 -11.73 -0.31 -31.17
CA LEU A 554 -11.76 -0.81 -32.55
C LEU A 554 -13.10 -0.45 -33.21
N LEU A 555 -13.04 0.27 -34.33
CA LEU A 555 -14.19 0.53 -35.20
C LEU A 555 -14.10 -0.40 -36.42
N ALA A 556 -15.02 -1.37 -36.52
CA ALA A 556 -15.07 -2.32 -37.63
C ALA A 556 -16.11 -1.91 -38.68
N PHE A 557 -15.72 -2.04 -39.96
CA PHE A 557 -16.49 -1.64 -41.13
C PHE A 557 -17.09 -2.82 -41.88
N ARG A 558 -18.20 -2.55 -42.57
CA ARG A 558 -18.74 -3.41 -43.62
C ARG A 558 -18.49 -2.77 -44.97
N THR A 559 -18.18 -3.59 -45.96
CA THR A 559 -18.15 -3.20 -47.37
C THR A 559 -19.26 -3.94 -48.10
N ASP A 560 -20.09 -3.22 -48.85
CA ASP A 560 -21.04 -3.79 -49.82
C ASP A 560 -20.61 -3.51 -51.26
N ASP A 561 -21.47 -3.83 -52.24
CA ASP A 561 -21.14 -3.68 -53.67
C ASP A 561 -20.85 -2.21 -54.10
N ASN A 562 -21.16 -1.20 -53.26
CA ASN A 562 -21.01 0.23 -53.59
C ASN A 562 -20.24 1.06 -52.55
N SER A 563 -20.18 0.64 -51.28
CA SER A 563 -19.79 1.51 -50.15
C SER A 563 -19.11 0.75 -49.01
N THR A 564 -18.32 1.44 -48.20
CA THR A 564 -17.82 0.93 -46.91
C THR A 564 -18.36 1.81 -45.79
N PHE A 565 -18.87 1.23 -44.70
CA PHE A 565 -19.56 1.97 -43.64
C PHE A 565 -19.34 1.37 -42.23
N PRO A 566 -19.42 2.18 -41.16
CA PRO A 566 -19.20 1.72 -39.79
C PRO A 566 -20.29 0.75 -39.31
N ALA A 567 -19.88 -0.47 -38.97
CA ALA A 567 -20.78 -1.57 -38.64
C ALA A 567 -20.86 -1.84 -37.13
N THR A 568 -19.74 -1.78 -36.41
CA THR A 568 -19.73 -1.90 -34.96
C THR A 568 -18.48 -1.30 -34.32
N LEU A 569 -18.69 -0.62 -33.18
CA LEU A 569 -17.66 -0.32 -32.19
C LEU A 569 -17.47 -1.51 -31.24
N LEU A 570 -16.22 -1.83 -30.85
CA LEU A 570 -15.92 -2.82 -29.82
C LEU A 570 -14.56 -2.56 -29.16
N LYS A 571 -14.42 -2.93 -27.88
CA LYS A 571 -13.11 -3.04 -27.21
C LYS A 571 -12.50 -4.40 -27.59
N PRO A 572 -11.31 -4.44 -28.21
CA PRO A 572 -10.71 -5.71 -28.56
C PRO A 572 -10.19 -6.42 -27.29
N SER A 573 -10.56 -7.68 -27.13
CA SER A 573 -10.04 -8.56 -26.09
C SER A 573 -8.57 -8.88 -26.34
N ARG A 574 -7.74 -9.12 -25.32
CA ARG A 574 -6.30 -9.45 -25.47
C ARG A 574 -6.01 -10.52 -26.55
N THR A 575 -6.82 -11.57 -26.64
CA THR A 575 -6.72 -12.60 -27.70
C THR A 575 -6.96 -12.03 -29.11
N LEU A 576 -7.89 -11.09 -29.27
CA LEU A 576 -8.16 -10.42 -30.54
C LEU A 576 -7.06 -9.41 -30.90
N ASN A 577 -6.50 -8.67 -29.92
CA ASN A 577 -5.33 -7.85 -30.21
C ASN A 577 -4.15 -8.73 -30.66
N ILE A 578 -3.89 -9.87 -29.99
CA ILE A 578 -2.89 -10.84 -30.48
C ILE A 578 -3.23 -11.34 -31.90
N GLU A 579 -4.49 -11.70 -32.19
CA GLU A 579 -4.91 -12.12 -33.55
C GLU A 579 -4.65 -11.03 -34.59
N LEU A 580 -5.00 -9.76 -34.31
CA LEU A 580 -4.78 -8.60 -35.18
C LEU A 580 -3.29 -8.30 -35.38
N ASP A 581 -2.53 -8.22 -34.29
CA ASP A 581 -1.08 -7.97 -34.29
C ASP A 581 -0.36 -9.06 -35.12
N THR A 582 -0.77 -10.34 -35.00
CA THR A 582 -0.17 -11.45 -35.78
C THR A 582 -0.46 -11.42 -37.28
N LEU A 583 -1.36 -10.54 -37.77
CA LEU A 583 -1.53 -10.34 -39.21
C LEU A 583 -0.30 -9.66 -39.85
N ASN A 584 0.49 -8.91 -39.07
CA ASN A 584 1.48 -7.94 -39.56
C ASN A 584 0.87 -6.98 -40.62
N GLN A 585 -0.38 -6.59 -40.39
CA GLN A 585 -1.17 -5.68 -41.23
C GLN A 585 -1.48 -4.35 -40.54
N GLU A 586 -0.76 -4.01 -39.46
CA GLU A 586 -0.86 -2.68 -38.82
C GLU A 586 -0.31 -1.61 -39.79
N LYS A 587 -1.21 -1.00 -40.57
CA LYS A 587 -0.83 0.02 -41.56
C LYS A 587 -1.01 1.41 -40.98
N THR A 588 0.11 2.10 -40.79
CA THR A 588 0.16 3.46 -40.24
C THR A 588 -0.68 4.42 -41.08
N ILE A 589 -1.57 5.17 -40.42
CA ILE A 589 -2.30 6.27 -41.04
C ILE A 589 -1.33 7.43 -41.29
N LEU A 590 -1.44 8.04 -42.47
CA LEU A 590 -0.68 9.21 -42.87
C LEU A 590 -1.50 10.50 -42.72
N GLY A 591 -2.82 10.39 -42.88
CA GLY A 591 -3.75 11.50 -42.62
C GLY A 591 -5.21 11.09 -42.81
N VAL A 592 -6.10 11.78 -42.09
CA VAL A 592 -7.55 11.53 -42.04
C VAL A 592 -8.29 12.80 -42.44
N PHE A 593 -9.21 12.67 -43.39
CA PHE A 593 -9.94 13.78 -44.00
C PHE A 593 -11.43 13.48 -44.07
N VAL A 594 -12.26 14.45 -43.67
CA VAL A 594 -13.73 14.39 -43.71
C VAL A 594 -14.23 15.25 -44.86
N GLU A 595 -14.96 14.65 -45.78
CA GLU A 595 -15.65 15.30 -46.90
C GLU A 595 -17.14 15.47 -46.58
N LYS A 596 -17.61 16.71 -46.42
CA LYS A 596 -18.98 17.07 -46.05
C LYS A 596 -19.38 18.39 -46.71
N ASP A 597 -20.59 18.47 -47.27
CA ASP A 597 -21.15 19.67 -47.93
C ASP A 597 -20.18 20.35 -48.94
N ASP A 598 -19.60 19.57 -49.86
CA ASP A 598 -18.56 19.99 -50.81
C ASP A 598 -17.29 20.61 -50.17
N SER A 599 -17.13 20.56 -48.85
CA SER A 599 -15.91 20.93 -48.13
C SER A 599 -15.05 19.70 -47.81
N ILE A 600 -13.76 19.92 -47.55
CA ILE A 600 -12.84 18.89 -47.04
C ILE A 600 -12.20 19.46 -45.77
N LYS A 601 -12.48 18.84 -44.63
CA LYS A 601 -11.86 19.13 -43.33
C LYS A 601 -10.74 18.11 -43.09
N THR A 602 -9.53 18.60 -42.83
CA THR A 602 -8.49 17.77 -42.22
C THR A 602 -8.87 17.48 -40.77
N MET A 603 -8.82 16.21 -40.36
CA MET A 603 -8.94 15.82 -38.95
C MET A 603 -7.54 15.71 -38.33
N SER A 604 -6.73 14.78 -38.84
CA SER A 604 -5.39 14.48 -38.32
C SER A 604 -4.40 14.20 -39.46
N ILE A 605 -3.12 14.48 -39.24
CA ILE A 605 -2.01 14.25 -40.19
C ILE A 605 -0.81 13.74 -39.40
N ASN A 606 -0.20 12.64 -39.84
CA ASN A 606 0.93 12.06 -39.14
C ASN A 606 2.21 12.89 -39.39
N PRO A 607 2.75 13.60 -38.38
CA PRO A 607 3.83 14.55 -38.59
C PRO A 607 5.18 13.86 -38.84
N GLU A 608 5.31 12.56 -38.58
CA GLU A 608 6.54 11.81 -38.82
C GLU A 608 6.76 11.57 -40.31
N PHE A 609 5.72 11.11 -41.01
CA PHE A 609 5.76 10.77 -42.43
C PHE A 609 5.39 11.95 -43.34
N VAL A 610 4.50 12.85 -42.89
CA VAL A 610 3.90 13.89 -43.73
C VAL A 610 4.45 15.28 -43.37
N LYS A 611 5.45 15.75 -44.13
CA LYS A 611 6.17 17.02 -43.86
C LYS A 611 5.59 18.26 -44.55
N ASP A 612 4.59 18.11 -45.41
CA ASP A 612 3.92 19.18 -46.15
C ASP A 612 2.59 19.62 -45.52
N ASN A 613 2.30 19.14 -44.30
CA ASN A 613 1.02 19.31 -43.60
C ASN A 613 -0.18 18.81 -44.44
N GLY A 614 -0.01 17.66 -45.12
CA GLY A 614 -1.08 16.93 -45.80
C GLY A 614 -1.55 17.59 -47.10
N GLN A 615 -0.82 18.59 -47.61
CA GLN A 615 -1.24 19.37 -48.78
C GLN A 615 -1.33 18.50 -50.05
N VAL A 616 -0.41 17.56 -50.26
CA VAL A 616 -0.47 16.56 -51.34
C VAL A 616 -1.69 15.65 -51.20
N MET A 617 -2.11 15.27 -49.99
CA MET A 617 -3.30 14.43 -49.77
C MET A 617 -4.59 15.23 -50.00
N LEU A 618 -4.65 16.48 -49.53
CA LEU A 618 -5.73 17.41 -49.86
C LEU A 618 -5.83 17.64 -51.37
N ASP A 619 -4.71 17.76 -52.07
CA ASP A 619 -4.69 17.95 -53.52
C ASP A 619 -4.99 16.65 -54.29
N ILE A 620 -4.66 15.47 -53.76
CA ILE A 620 -5.17 14.17 -54.27
C ILE A 620 -6.68 14.09 -54.10
N LEU A 621 -7.26 14.47 -52.95
CA LEU A 621 -8.71 14.49 -52.77
C LEU A 621 -9.39 15.49 -53.72
N ARG A 622 -8.80 16.68 -53.91
CA ARG A 622 -9.31 17.69 -54.87
C ARG A 622 -9.15 17.24 -56.34
N GLN A 623 -8.11 16.49 -56.68
CA GLN A 623 -7.92 15.90 -58.01
C GLN A 623 -8.78 14.63 -58.22
N ASN A 624 -9.15 13.91 -57.16
CA ASN A 624 -10.12 12.83 -57.24
C ASN A 624 -11.57 13.35 -57.38
N ARG A 625 -11.84 14.61 -57.01
CA ARG A 625 -13.05 15.34 -57.42
C ARG A 625 -13.00 15.75 -58.90
N ASP A 626 -11.85 16.22 -59.38
CA ASP A 626 -11.64 16.71 -60.76
C ASP A 626 -10.35 16.15 -61.38
N PHE A 627 -10.40 14.93 -61.97
CA PHE A 627 -9.82 14.55 -63.27
C PHE A 627 -9.90 13.04 -63.59
N GLU A 628 -10.44 12.67 -64.77
CA GLU A 628 -9.80 11.60 -65.56
C GLU A 628 -8.37 12.08 -65.91
N PRO A 629 -7.33 11.24 -65.77
CA PRO A 629 -5.99 11.70 -65.40
C PRO A 629 -5.24 12.48 -66.49
N PHE A 630 -4.46 13.52 -66.09
CA PHE A 630 -3.00 13.63 -66.31
C PHE A 630 -2.36 15.03 -66.04
N LYS A 631 -1.11 14.99 -65.55
CA LYS A 631 0.12 15.72 -66.02
C LYS A 631 0.69 16.97 -65.31
N ASP A 632 2.00 16.82 -65.05
CA ASP A 632 3.14 17.75 -65.15
C ASP A 632 3.29 18.93 -64.13
N GLU A 633 4.51 19.06 -63.58
CA GLU A 633 5.05 20.20 -62.79
C GLU A 633 5.33 21.45 -63.68
N PRO A 634 6.01 22.57 -63.24
CA PRO A 634 6.55 22.95 -61.91
C PRO A 634 6.43 24.45 -61.48
N ASN A 635 6.93 24.78 -60.27
CA ASN A 635 7.35 26.11 -59.75
C ASN A 635 6.29 27.20 -59.43
N LEU A 636 6.41 27.87 -58.26
CA LEU A 636 7.26 29.08 -58.09
C LEU A 636 7.42 29.48 -56.58
N GLN A 637 8.12 30.58 -56.31
CA GLN A 637 8.64 30.99 -54.99
C GLN A 637 7.87 32.15 -54.30
N ASN A 638 8.17 32.33 -53.02
CA ASN A 638 8.16 33.60 -52.23
C ASN A 638 6.81 34.21 -51.79
N GLY A 639 6.72 34.57 -50.50
CA GLY A 639 5.60 35.36 -49.98
C GLY A 639 5.55 35.63 -48.47
N GLY A 640 6.68 35.67 -47.75
CA GLY A 640 6.66 35.88 -46.29
C GLY A 640 6.36 37.32 -45.85
N LEU A 641 5.64 37.48 -44.73
CA LEU A 641 5.45 38.74 -43.99
C LEU A 641 5.31 38.44 -42.50
N ALA A 642 6.07 39.13 -41.65
CA ALA A 642 6.12 38.90 -40.20
C ALA A 642 5.84 40.18 -39.40
N MET A 643 5.04 40.05 -38.33
CA MET A 643 4.96 40.93 -37.14
C MET A 643 4.12 40.18 -36.07
N ALA A 644 4.38 40.30 -34.77
CA ALA A 644 5.55 40.81 -34.04
C ALA A 644 5.53 40.24 -32.60
N ASP A 645 6.68 40.22 -31.93
CA ASP A 645 6.84 39.61 -30.60
C ASP A 645 5.98 40.21 -29.48
N ASN A 646 5.53 39.32 -28.57
CA ASN A 646 5.36 39.60 -27.14
C ASN A 646 6.09 38.50 -26.36
N ASN A 647 7.33 38.74 -25.96
CA ASN A 647 8.18 37.75 -25.28
C ASN A 647 7.99 37.79 -23.74
N GLU A 648 7.22 36.86 -23.18
CA GLU A 648 7.79 35.95 -22.17
C GLU A 648 7.96 34.58 -22.86
N PRO A 649 9.09 33.86 -22.67
CA PRO A 649 9.27 32.54 -23.25
C PRO A 649 8.34 31.55 -22.57
N ASN A 650 7.44 30.94 -23.34
CA ASN A 650 6.46 29.97 -22.84
C ASN A 650 7.16 28.84 -22.07
N LEU A 651 6.57 28.38 -20.96
CA LEU A 651 7.22 27.47 -20.00
C LEU A 651 7.78 26.21 -20.68
N ARG A 652 7.05 25.66 -21.66
CA ARG A 652 7.46 24.58 -22.56
C ARG A 652 8.85 24.77 -23.17
N ASN A 653 9.10 25.91 -23.84
CA ASN A 653 10.38 26.18 -24.51
C ASN A 653 11.55 26.19 -23.53
N ARG A 654 11.33 26.67 -22.30
CA ARG A 654 12.35 26.71 -21.26
C ARG A 654 12.59 25.33 -20.65
N PHE A 655 11.56 24.49 -20.52
CA PHE A 655 11.69 23.10 -20.10
C PHE A 655 12.44 22.25 -21.12
N GLU A 656 12.04 22.28 -22.39
CA GLU A 656 12.69 21.53 -23.46
C GLU A 656 14.15 21.93 -23.65
N GLN A 657 14.48 23.22 -23.51
CA GLN A 657 15.87 23.70 -23.53
C GLN A 657 16.67 23.18 -22.32
N ILE A 658 16.14 23.28 -21.10
CA ILE A 658 16.85 22.85 -19.89
C ILE A 658 17.09 21.33 -19.85
N LEU A 659 16.18 20.52 -20.41
CA LEU A 659 16.40 19.07 -20.54
C LEU A 659 17.62 18.77 -21.44
N ARG A 660 17.82 19.51 -22.53
CA ARG A 660 19.00 19.38 -23.40
C ARG A 660 20.27 19.89 -22.72
N GLU A 661 20.19 21.00 -21.99
CA GLU A 661 21.34 21.55 -21.22
C GLU A 661 21.79 20.60 -20.10
N ASP A 662 20.89 19.80 -19.51
CA ASP A 662 21.21 18.77 -18.52
C ASP A 662 21.88 17.52 -19.15
N GLU A 663 21.51 17.13 -20.36
CA GLU A 663 22.21 16.10 -21.14
C GLU A 663 23.61 16.56 -21.57
N GLU A 664 23.76 17.79 -22.04
CA GLU A 664 25.07 18.37 -22.40
C GLU A 664 25.98 18.53 -21.16
N LYS A 665 25.43 18.91 -20.00
CA LYS A 665 26.18 18.93 -18.73
C LYS A 665 26.75 17.58 -18.36
N LYS A 666 25.95 16.51 -18.39
CA LYS A 666 26.42 15.14 -18.06
C LYS A 666 27.57 14.69 -18.96
N GLN A 667 27.61 15.13 -20.22
CA GLN A 667 28.71 14.86 -21.15
C GLN A 667 29.97 15.72 -20.94
N ALA A 668 29.87 16.80 -20.16
CA ALA A 668 30.99 17.65 -19.75
C ALA A 668 31.56 17.22 -18.38
N GLU A 669 30.68 16.90 -17.43
CA GLU A 669 31.02 16.48 -16.05
C GLU A 669 31.80 15.16 -16.06
N ALA A 670 31.30 14.15 -16.79
CA ALA A 670 31.98 12.88 -17.06
C ALA A 670 33.27 12.97 -17.90
N ARG A 671 33.71 14.19 -18.23
CA ARG A 671 34.99 14.52 -18.90
C ARG A 671 35.94 15.33 -17.99
N LYS A 672 35.48 15.71 -16.79
CA LYS A 672 36.28 16.35 -15.73
C LYS A 672 36.77 15.31 -14.72
N GLU A 673 35.89 14.40 -14.31
CA GLU A 673 36.20 13.26 -13.41
C GLU A 673 37.40 12.42 -13.90
N GLU A 674 37.59 12.33 -15.22
CA GLU A 674 38.67 11.56 -15.86
C GLU A 674 40.07 12.21 -15.68
N LEU A 675 40.14 13.40 -15.08
CA LEU A 675 41.38 14.14 -14.76
C LEU A 675 41.60 14.35 -13.25
N GLU A 676 40.65 13.95 -12.41
CA GLU A 676 40.68 14.14 -10.94
C GLU A 676 40.64 12.79 -10.19
N ARG A 677 40.91 11.68 -10.90
CA ARG A 677 40.93 10.32 -10.37
C ARG A 677 42.09 10.11 -9.39
N ASP A 678 41.76 9.55 -8.24
CA ASP A 678 42.61 9.03 -7.18
C ASP A 678 42.13 7.57 -6.97
N SER A 679 43.04 6.60 -7.01
CA SER A 679 42.72 5.16 -7.16
C SER A 679 43.00 4.30 -5.93
N ASP A 680 43.52 4.87 -4.85
CA ASP A 680 43.60 4.22 -3.53
C ASP A 680 43.04 5.07 -2.37
N GLY A 681 42.67 6.33 -2.61
CA GLY A 681 41.92 7.18 -1.68
C GLY A 681 42.80 7.90 -0.66
N ASP A 682 44.11 7.99 -0.91
CA ASP A 682 45.07 8.69 -0.05
C ASP A 682 44.92 10.23 -0.11
N GLY A 683 44.42 10.77 -1.23
CA GLY A 683 44.23 12.19 -1.48
C GLY A 683 45.14 12.77 -2.58
N ILE A 684 45.97 11.96 -3.26
CA ILE A 684 46.77 12.36 -4.43
C ILE A 684 46.22 11.68 -5.70
N PRO A 685 45.88 12.42 -6.78
CA PRO A 685 45.42 11.82 -8.03
C PRO A 685 46.46 10.96 -8.78
N ASP A 686 46.00 9.93 -9.50
CA ASP A 686 46.79 8.94 -10.27
C ASP A 686 47.95 9.56 -11.09
N GLU A 687 47.66 10.66 -11.80
CA GLU A 687 48.65 11.32 -12.68
C GLU A 687 49.71 12.10 -11.89
N VAL A 688 49.38 12.52 -10.67
CA VAL A 688 50.26 13.29 -9.77
C VAL A 688 51.18 12.35 -9.02
N GLU A 689 50.66 11.29 -8.41
CA GLU A 689 51.44 10.23 -7.78
C GLU A 689 52.48 9.61 -8.71
N LYS A 690 52.06 9.23 -9.92
CA LYS A 690 52.90 8.68 -10.97
C LYS A 690 53.98 9.65 -11.48
N ALA A 691 53.86 10.94 -11.15
CA ALA A 691 54.88 11.96 -11.35
C ALA A 691 55.75 12.20 -10.10
N GLN A 692 55.27 11.88 -8.90
CA GLN A 692 56.04 11.92 -7.64
C GLN A 692 56.89 10.65 -7.41
N GLY A 693 56.42 9.49 -7.89
CA GLY A 693 57.08 8.19 -7.76
C GLY A 693 56.44 7.24 -6.75
N THR A 694 55.29 7.62 -6.19
CA THR A 694 54.42 6.78 -5.34
C THR A 694 53.62 5.78 -6.20
N SER A 695 52.78 4.96 -5.55
CA SER A 695 52.07 3.84 -6.17
C SER A 695 50.54 4.05 -6.16
N PRO A 696 49.89 4.37 -7.31
CA PRO A 696 48.44 4.69 -7.44
C PRO A 696 47.40 3.61 -7.11
N PHE A 697 47.73 2.65 -6.26
CA PHE A 697 46.93 1.51 -5.84
C PHE A 697 47.34 1.03 -4.44
N ASN A 698 48.08 1.84 -3.68
CA ASN A 698 48.62 1.53 -2.35
C ASN A 698 49.01 2.81 -1.59
N ALA A 699 48.03 3.39 -0.89
CA ALA A 699 48.07 4.65 -0.15
C ALA A 699 49.25 4.86 0.84
N ASP A 700 49.96 3.81 1.24
CA ASP A 700 51.20 3.84 2.05
C ASP A 700 52.29 3.12 1.22
N THR A 701 53.00 3.84 0.35
CA THR A 701 53.92 3.25 -0.66
C THR A 701 55.07 2.46 -0.03
N ASP A 702 55.45 2.78 1.20
CA ASP A 702 56.71 2.31 1.82
C ASP A 702 56.51 1.39 3.04
N GLY A 703 55.33 1.43 3.68
CA GLY A 703 54.89 0.52 4.73
C GLY A 703 55.22 0.95 6.16
N ASP A 704 55.50 2.24 6.38
CA ASP A 704 55.76 2.89 7.68
C ASP A 704 54.51 2.96 8.57
N GLY A 705 53.31 3.01 7.98
CA GLY A 705 52.03 3.20 8.67
C GLY A 705 51.45 4.62 8.55
N LYS A 706 51.84 5.36 7.51
CA LYS A 706 51.31 6.68 7.11
C LYS A 706 50.91 6.65 5.64
N SER A 707 49.95 7.48 5.24
CA SER A 707 49.69 7.66 3.81
C SER A 707 50.70 8.62 3.17
N ASP A 708 50.91 8.46 1.86
CA ASP A 708 51.84 9.25 1.07
C ASP A 708 51.49 10.76 1.09
N GLN A 709 50.20 11.09 1.14
CA GLN A 709 49.64 12.43 1.32
C GLN A 709 49.82 12.95 2.76
N GLU A 710 49.72 12.10 3.80
CA GLU A 710 50.11 12.53 5.15
C GLU A 710 51.58 12.94 5.12
N GLU A 711 52.47 12.10 4.60
CA GLU A 711 53.91 12.34 4.46
C GLU A 711 54.23 13.63 3.69
N VAL A 712 53.65 13.80 2.49
CA VAL A 712 53.77 15.00 1.65
C VAL A 712 53.26 16.25 2.39
N SER A 713 52.19 16.14 3.18
CA SER A 713 51.63 17.27 3.95
C SER A 713 52.50 17.68 5.15
N TYR A 714 53.18 16.73 5.81
CA TYR A 714 54.16 17.04 6.87
C TYR A 714 55.54 17.40 6.34
N GLY A 715 55.82 17.16 5.05
CA GLY A 715 57.11 17.41 4.43
C GLY A 715 58.18 16.36 4.78
N SER A 716 57.75 15.14 5.10
CA SER A 716 58.58 13.93 5.03
C SER A 716 58.62 13.42 3.58
N ASN A 717 58.92 12.13 3.36
CA ASN A 717 59.27 11.61 2.05
C ASN A 717 58.67 10.21 1.91
N PRO A 718 57.61 10.01 1.08
CA PRO A 718 56.76 8.81 1.05
C PRO A 718 57.42 7.54 0.44
N ILE A 719 58.73 7.41 0.64
CA ILE A 719 59.60 6.28 0.27
C ILE A 719 60.78 6.11 1.26
N ASP A 720 60.73 6.68 2.48
CA ASP A 720 61.82 6.60 3.49
C ASP A 720 61.35 6.60 4.97
N SER A 721 60.67 5.51 5.36
CA SER A 721 60.16 4.95 6.65
C SER A 721 60.87 5.26 7.99
N ASN A 722 61.38 6.48 8.22
CA ASN A 722 62.17 6.82 9.41
C ASN A 722 61.95 8.25 9.95
N HIS A 723 60.70 8.65 10.27
CA HIS A 723 60.50 9.83 11.15
C HIS A 723 59.27 9.73 12.09
N PRO A 724 59.38 10.09 13.40
CA PRO A 724 58.36 9.75 14.41
C PRO A 724 57.22 10.78 14.57
N ASN A 725 56.00 10.28 14.75
CA ASN A 725 54.75 11.06 14.86
C ASN A 725 54.28 11.31 16.32
N ASN A 726 53.32 12.23 16.57
CA ASN A 726 52.75 12.49 17.91
C ASN A 726 51.28 12.98 17.87
N GLN A 727 50.49 12.72 18.92
CA GLN A 727 49.01 12.70 18.91
C GLN A 727 48.32 13.94 19.53
N ASN A 728 47.06 14.22 19.13
CA ASN A 728 45.82 14.42 19.96
C ASN A 728 44.81 15.46 19.42
N GLN A 729 43.49 15.18 19.46
CA GLN A 729 42.34 16.05 19.87
C GLN A 729 41.01 15.20 19.96
N PRO A 730 39.89 15.66 20.59
CA PRO A 730 38.96 14.78 21.34
C PRO A 730 37.43 14.83 21.01
N SER A 731 36.62 14.11 21.80
CA SER A 731 35.16 13.84 21.68
C SER A 731 34.27 14.46 22.82
N PRO A 732 32.91 14.39 22.78
CA PRO A 732 31.98 15.16 23.65
C PRO A 732 31.40 14.46 24.93
N GLU A 733 30.36 15.08 25.55
CA GLU A 733 29.95 15.00 26.98
C GLU A 733 29.00 13.84 27.46
N PRO A 734 28.84 13.60 28.80
CA PRO A 734 28.28 12.35 29.36
C PRO A 734 26.82 12.38 29.92
N GLN A 735 26.26 11.18 30.16
CA GLN A 735 24.88 10.93 30.66
C GLN A 735 24.77 10.61 32.18
N LYS A 736 23.53 10.50 32.71
CA LYS A 736 23.19 10.24 34.14
C LYS A 736 22.86 8.77 34.44
N SER A 737 23.02 8.33 35.70
CA SER A 737 22.90 6.91 36.08
C SER A 737 21.51 6.45 36.60
N VAL A 738 21.25 5.15 36.47
CA VAL A 738 20.04 4.45 36.97
C VAL A 738 19.76 4.74 38.45
N ALA A 739 20.81 4.73 39.28
CA ALA A 739 20.68 4.92 40.73
C ALA A 739 20.17 6.33 41.09
N GLU A 740 20.62 7.35 40.36
CA GLU A 740 20.20 8.74 40.55
C GLU A 740 18.74 8.95 40.12
N LEU A 741 18.32 8.35 39.00
CA LEU A 741 16.93 8.42 38.52
C LEU A 741 15.96 7.73 39.49
N ILE A 742 16.33 6.56 40.03
CA ILE A 742 15.54 5.86 41.06
C ILE A 742 15.46 6.69 42.36
N GLN A 743 16.55 7.37 42.75
CA GLN A 743 16.56 8.25 43.92
C GLN A 743 15.72 9.52 43.71
N ALA A 744 15.73 10.08 42.50
CA ALA A 744 14.88 11.21 42.09
C ALA A 744 13.39 10.82 41.95
N LYS A 745 13.08 9.51 41.89
CA LYS A 745 11.77 8.94 41.53
C LYS A 745 11.32 9.30 40.11
N ASP A 746 12.26 9.59 39.21
CA ASP A 746 11.94 10.00 37.85
C ASP A 746 11.52 8.79 36.99
N SER A 747 10.22 8.51 37.00
CA SER A 747 9.63 7.47 36.16
C SER A 747 9.64 7.78 34.66
N LYS A 748 9.86 9.04 34.24
CA LYS A 748 10.00 9.40 32.82
C LYS A 748 11.44 9.21 32.36
N GLY A 749 12.41 9.78 33.07
CA GLY A 749 13.84 9.56 32.81
C GLY A 749 14.23 8.08 32.89
N LEU A 750 13.70 7.32 33.87
CA LEU A 750 13.89 5.87 33.92
C LEU A 750 13.16 5.14 32.77
N SER A 751 12.07 5.70 32.23
CA SER A 751 11.44 5.15 31.02
C SER A 751 12.31 5.33 29.79
N GLN A 752 12.96 6.49 29.67
CA GLN A 752 13.83 6.81 28.54
C GLN A 752 15.12 5.99 28.60
N LEU A 753 15.80 5.96 29.75
CA LEU A 753 17.03 5.17 29.94
C LEU A 753 16.82 3.66 29.71
N LEU A 754 15.64 3.12 30.04
CA LEU A 754 15.29 1.74 29.71
C LEU A 754 15.08 1.54 28.20
N LYS A 755 14.48 2.50 27.48
CA LYS A 755 14.35 2.46 26.01
C LYS A 755 15.71 2.59 25.33
N ASP A 756 16.56 3.51 25.79
CA ASP A 756 17.90 3.72 25.25
C ASP A 756 18.78 2.49 25.46
N GLY A 757 18.73 1.89 26.66
CA GLY A 757 19.41 0.62 27.00
C GLY A 757 18.81 -0.64 26.37
N VAL A 758 17.91 -0.52 25.38
CA VAL A 758 17.61 -1.62 24.44
C VAL A 758 18.67 -1.69 23.34
N LYS A 759 19.38 -0.59 23.04
CA LYS A 759 20.50 -0.56 22.06
C LYS A 759 21.63 -1.50 22.45
N ASP A 760 21.90 -1.64 23.75
CA ASP A 760 22.95 -2.52 24.28
C ASP A 760 22.70 -4.01 23.93
N TYR A 761 21.46 -4.38 23.55
CA TYR A 761 21.08 -5.73 23.16
C TYR A 761 21.40 -6.12 21.72
N PHE A 762 21.93 -5.22 20.87
CA PHE A 762 22.50 -5.63 19.58
C PHE A 762 23.83 -6.39 19.74
N GLN A 763 24.47 -6.28 20.92
CA GLN A 763 25.61 -7.12 21.28
C GLN A 763 25.12 -8.51 21.72
N SER A 764 25.52 -9.55 20.97
CA SER A 764 25.05 -10.93 21.17
C SER A 764 25.24 -11.46 22.61
N ASP A 765 26.32 -11.09 23.31
CA ASP A 765 26.53 -11.51 24.71
C ASP A 765 25.55 -10.83 25.67
N THR A 766 25.29 -9.54 25.49
CA THR A 766 24.32 -8.76 26.27
C THR A 766 22.89 -9.28 26.05
N TYR A 767 22.55 -9.63 24.79
CA TYR A 767 21.28 -10.30 24.47
C TYR A 767 21.17 -11.68 25.13
N LYS A 768 22.23 -12.51 25.04
CA LYS A 768 22.27 -13.85 25.65
C LYS A 768 22.15 -13.79 27.18
N GLN A 769 22.79 -12.81 27.83
CA GLN A 769 22.62 -12.53 29.27
C GLN A 769 21.19 -12.09 29.60
N TYR A 770 20.59 -11.24 28.77
CA TYR A 770 19.22 -10.80 28.93
C TYR A 770 18.20 -11.95 28.77
N LEU A 771 18.34 -12.82 27.76
CA LEU A 771 17.51 -14.02 27.62
C LEU A 771 17.72 -15.02 28.77
N THR A 772 18.96 -15.18 29.27
CA THR A 772 19.28 -15.98 30.47
C THR A 772 18.66 -15.39 31.74
N THR A 773 18.31 -14.11 31.72
CA THR A 773 17.58 -13.43 32.80
C THR A 773 16.07 -13.55 32.59
N MET A 774 15.60 -13.54 31.34
CA MET A 774 14.23 -13.84 30.96
C MET A 774 13.82 -15.27 31.33
N SER A 775 14.68 -16.27 31.21
CA SER A 775 14.33 -17.65 31.62
C SER A 775 14.04 -17.78 33.12
N LYS A 776 14.67 -16.95 33.96
CA LYS A 776 14.44 -16.87 35.42
C LYS A 776 13.20 -16.03 35.79
N PHE A 777 12.85 -15.08 34.93
CA PHE A 777 11.83 -14.06 35.17
C PHE A 777 10.76 -13.99 34.06
N HIS A 778 10.44 -15.13 33.43
CA HIS A 778 9.60 -15.21 32.23
C HIS A 778 8.21 -14.58 32.41
N ASN A 779 7.66 -14.65 33.62
CA ASN A 779 6.38 -14.04 34.00
C ASN A 779 6.45 -12.53 34.34
N TYR A 780 7.59 -11.87 34.10
CA TYR A 780 7.74 -10.41 34.17
C TYR A 780 7.87 -9.81 32.75
N SER A 781 7.31 -8.62 32.56
CA SER A 781 7.46 -7.88 31.30
C SER A 781 8.93 -7.53 31.00
N PRO A 782 9.34 -7.45 29.71
CA PRO A 782 10.72 -7.14 29.29
C PRO A 782 11.38 -5.99 30.05
N ARG A 783 10.66 -4.88 30.17
CA ARG A 783 11.10 -3.66 30.86
C ARG A 783 11.35 -3.85 32.36
N ASN A 784 10.68 -4.82 33.00
CA ASN A 784 10.97 -5.19 34.39
C ASN A 784 12.17 -6.15 34.47
N ILE A 785 12.34 -7.07 33.51
CA ILE A 785 13.53 -7.95 33.41
C ILE A 785 14.79 -7.09 33.26
N GLN A 786 14.81 -6.16 32.30
CA GLN A 786 15.89 -5.19 32.10
C GLN A 786 16.14 -4.33 33.36
N LEU A 787 15.08 -3.81 33.99
CA LEU A 787 15.22 -2.99 35.20
C LEU A 787 15.75 -3.80 36.40
N ILE A 788 15.42 -5.10 36.52
CA ILE A 788 16.04 -6.00 37.51
C ILE A 788 17.53 -6.16 37.21
N LEU A 789 17.88 -6.51 35.96
CA LEU A 789 19.27 -6.71 35.50
C LEU A 789 20.14 -5.48 35.79
N MET A 790 19.66 -4.27 35.47
CA MET A 790 20.35 -3.00 35.72
C MET A 790 20.57 -2.67 37.21
N GLN A 791 19.85 -3.31 38.14
CA GLN A 791 20.00 -3.11 39.59
C GLN A 791 20.75 -4.28 40.27
N ASN A 792 20.65 -5.49 39.72
CA ASN A 792 21.37 -6.68 40.17
C ASN A 792 21.47 -7.71 39.01
N PRO A 793 22.62 -7.79 38.31
CA PRO A 793 22.84 -8.78 37.25
C PRO A 793 22.72 -10.23 37.73
N GLU A 794 23.07 -10.48 39.00
CA GLU A 794 23.03 -11.81 39.63
C GLU A 794 21.64 -12.16 40.23
N ALA A 795 20.59 -11.42 39.86
CA ALA A 795 19.23 -11.73 40.29
C ALA A 795 18.79 -13.13 39.80
N SER A 796 18.15 -13.87 40.71
CA SER A 796 17.76 -15.26 40.49
C SER A 796 16.31 -15.56 40.87
N HIS A 797 15.77 -14.88 41.89
CA HIS A 797 14.34 -14.90 42.17
C HIS A 797 13.94 -13.66 42.97
N VAL A 798 12.98 -12.86 42.48
CA VAL A 798 12.57 -11.61 43.14
C VAL A 798 11.12 -11.66 43.58
N ALA A 799 10.87 -11.20 44.80
CA ALA A 799 9.53 -11.07 45.36
C ALA A 799 9.39 -9.86 46.28
N SER A 800 8.15 -9.45 46.57
CA SER A 800 7.91 -8.40 47.56
C SER A 800 8.24 -8.90 48.98
N PHE A 801 8.58 -7.98 49.90
CA PHE A 801 8.82 -8.30 51.31
C PHE A 801 7.69 -9.14 51.93
N LYS A 802 6.43 -8.84 51.56
CA LYS A 802 5.27 -9.59 52.04
C LYS A 802 5.23 -11.01 51.44
N LYS A 803 5.44 -11.16 50.13
CA LYS A 803 5.43 -12.46 49.45
C LYS A 803 6.52 -13.39 50.00
N TRP A 804 7.73 -12.89 50.21
CA TRP A 804 8.81 -13.63 50.88
C TRP A 804 8.39 -14.22 52.22
N LYS A 805 7.73 -13.41 53.05
CA LYS A 805 7.32 -13.79 54.40
C LYS A 805 6.11 -14.73 54.42
N ASP A 806 5.06 -14.38 53.66
CA ASP A 806 3.74 -14.97 53.79
C ASP A 806 3.54 -16.21 52.88
N GLU A 807 4.30 -16.34 51.78
CA GLU A 807 4.21 -17.48 50.84
C GLU A 807 5.46 -18.38 50.88
N PHE A 808 6.67 -17.81 51.03
CA PHE A 808 7.94 -18.56 50.94
C PHE A 808 8.59 -18.90 52.30
N GLU A 809 8.02 -18.48 53.44
CA GLU A 809 8.61 -18.67 54.78
C GLU A 809 10.04 -18.09 54.93
N ARG A 810 10.34 -16.99 54.22
CA ARG A 810 11.64 -16.29 54.25
C ARG A 810 11.49 -14.83 54.68
N SER A 811 12.55 -14.27 55.26
CA SER A 811 12.61 -12.86 55.70
C SER A 811 13.77 -12.14 55.04
N VAL A 812 13.54 -10.90 54.60
CA VAL A 812 14.60 -10.04 54.05
C VAL A 812 15.62 -9.68 55.14
N ASN A 813 16.90 -9.74 54.82
CA ASN A 813 18.00 -9.48 55.74
C ASN A 813 18.02 -7.99 56.17
N LYS A 814 18.43 -7.73 57.41
CA LYS A 814 18.35 -6.39 58.00
C LYS A 814 19.44 -5.46 57.43
N GLY A 815 19.03 -4.53 56.57
CA GLY A 815 19.90 -3.53 55.95
C GLY A 815 19.91 -3.58 54.42
N GLU A 816 19.26 -4.60 53.84
CA GLU A 816 19.17 -4.81 52.40
C GLU A 816 18.47 -3.66 51.66
N LYS A 817 18.98 -3.36 50.46
CA LYS A 817 18.38 -2.38 49.55
C LYS A 817 17.37 -3.09 48.65
N SER A 818 16.14 -2.58 48.59
CA SER A 818 15.13 -3.11 47.66
C SER A 818 15.46 -2.76 46.22
N LEU A 819 15.41 -3.75 45.33
CA LEU A 819 15.27 -3.55 43.89
C LEU A 819 13.91 -2.88 43.60
N ARG A 820 13.79 -2.19 42.47
CA ARG A 820 12.55 -1.55 42.00
C ARG A 820 12.03 -2.18 40.72
N ILE A 821 10.72 -2.41 40.66
CA ILE A 821 10.01 -2.82 39.44
C ILE A 821 8.77 -1.94 39.24
N PHE A 822 8.34 -1.79 37.99
CA PHE A 822 7.04 -1.18 37.68
C PHE A 822 5.92 -2.20 37.96
N ALA A 823 4.95 -1.80 38.79
CA ALA A 823 3.73 -2.56 39.01
C ALA A 823 2.50 -1.69 38.66
N PRO A 824 1.45 -2.29 38.07
CA PRO A 824 0.23 -1.57 37.74
C PRO A 824 -0.51 -1.11 39.00
N ILE A 825 -1.21 0.01 38.87
CA ILE A 825 -2.13 0.58 39.85
C ILE A 825 -3.36 1.12 39.15
N THR A 826 -4.54 0.70 39.61
CA THR A 826 -5.80 1.33 39.27
C THR A 826 -5.89 2.68 39.98
N LEU A 827 -5.87 3.77 39.22
CA LEU A 827 -6.14 5.13 39.71
C LEU A 827 -7.56 5.53 39.31
N LYS A 828 -8.25 6.26 40.20
CA LYS A 828 -9.54 6.87 39.88
C LYS A 828 -9.30 8.11 39.01
N ARG A 829 -10.00 8.23 37.89
CA ARG A 829 -10.05 9.48 37.12
C ARG A 829 -10.75 10.53 37.99
N ARG A 830 -10.25 11.76 37.96
CA ARG A 830 -10.82 12.89 38.70
C ARG A 830 -10.89 14.10 37.79
N ASP A 831 -11.89 14.94 38.01
CA ASP A 831 -11.99 16.24 37.37
C ASP A 831 -10.77 17.10 37.77
N PRO A 832 -10.01 17.68 36.83
CA PRO A 832 -8.79 18.43 37.14
C PRO A 832 -9.05 19.81 37.78
N LYS A 833 -10.29 20.31 37.76
CA LYS A 833 -10.73 21.58 38.36
C LYS A 833 -11.35 21.38 39.74
N THR A 834 -12.16 20.34 39.96
CA THR A 834 -12.84 20.07 41.24
C THR A 834 -12.16 19.01 42.10
N ASN A 835 -11.31 18.17 41.51
CA ASN A 835 -10.67 16.99 42.12
C ASN A 835 -11.67 15.91 42.59
N GLU A 836 -12.92 15.94 42.13
CA GLU A 836 -13.93 14.92 42.42
C GLU A 836 -13.80 13.71 41.46
N PRO A 837 -14.20 12.48 41.86
CA PRO A 837 -14.14 11.32 40.97
C PRO A 837 -15.10 11.48 39.78
N LEU A 838 -14.59 11.28 38.55
CA LEU A 838 -15.46 11.21 37.37
C LEU A 838 -16.25 9.91 37.41
N LEU A 839 -17.53 9.95 37.06
CA LEU A 839 -18.39 8.77 36.99
C LEU A 839 -18.58 8.29 35.54
N ASP A 840 -18.85 7.01 35.35
CA ASP A 840 -19.31 6.43 34.08
C ASP A 840 -20.83 6.57 33.92
N GLU A 841 -21.35 6.15 32.76
CA GLU A 841 -22.79 6.19 32.44
C GLU A 841 -23.66 5.34 33.38
N ASN A 842 -23.05 4.40 34.12
CA ASN A 842 -23.70 3.53 35.09
C ASN A 842 -23.54 4.05 36.54
N GLY A 843 -22.87 5.19 36.74
CA GLY A 843 -22.63 5.82 38.04
C GLY A 843 -21.43 5.28 38.84
N ASN A 844 -20.56 4.46 38.24
CA ASN A 844 -19.34 3.98 38.90
C ASN A 844 -18.20 4.98 38.72
N GLU A 845 -17.25 5.03 39.66
CA GLU A 845 -16.05 5.85 39.51
C GLU A 845 -15.19 5.35 38.34
N GLN A 846 -15.00 6.19 37.31
CA GLN A 846 -14.09 5.90 36.21
C GLN A 846 -12.67 5.65 36.75
N THR A 847 -12.00 4.64 36.21
CA THR A 847 -10.61 4.33 36.57
C THR A 847 -9.73 4.23 35.34
N PHE A 848 -8.43 4.39 35.56
CA PHE A 848 -7.39 4.16 34.55
C PHE A 848 -6.22 3.42 35.19
N MET A 849 -5.53 2.60 34.40
CA MET A 849 -4.32 1.93 34.84
C MET A 849 -3.12 2.88 34.67
N SER A 850 -2.33 3.00 35.73
CA SER A 850 -1.03 3.67 35.74
C SER A 850 0.02 2.71 36.31
N PHE A 851 1.30 3.06 36.28
CA PHE A 851 2.38 2.23 36.81
C PHE A 851 3.18 2.98 37.87
N LYS A 852 3.59 2.30 38.94
CA LYS A 852 4.46 2.85 39.99
C LYS A 852 5.64 1.92 40.31
N LEU A 853 6.74 2.50 40.76
CA LEU A 853 7.91 1.74 41.23
C LEU A 853 7.68 1.15 42.64
N VAL A 854 7.49 -0.17 42.73
CA VAL A 854 7.35 -0.91 43.99
C VAL A 854 8.67 -1.58 44.41
N PRO A 855 8.91 -1.78 45.72
CA PRO A 855 10.11 -2.48 46.20
C PRO A 855 9.94 -4.01 46.16
N VAL A 856 10.93 -4.69 45.60
CA VAL A 856 11.13 -6.14 45.67
C VAL A 856 12.55 -6.45 46.14
N PHE A 857 12.81 -7.71 46.50
CA PHE A 857 14.11 -8.18 46.99
C PHE A 857 14.43 -9.51 46.32
N ASP A 858 15.70 -9.72 45.98
CA ASP A 858 16.19 -11.01 45.47
C ASP A 858 16.35 -12.05 46.60
N VAL A 859 16.30 -13.34 46.26
CA VAL A 859 16.45 -14.46 47.21
C VAL A 859 17.77 -14.40 48.01
N SER A 860 18.87 -13.92 47.42
CA SER A 860 20.15 -13.71 48.10
C SER A 860 20.05 -12.70 49.25
N GLN A 861 19.12 -11.77 49.17
CA GLN A 861 18.83 -10.76 50.20
C GLN A 861 17.90 -11.29 51.31
N THR A 862 17.61 -12.59 51.32
CA THR A 862 16.67 -13.21 52.27
C THR A 862 17.28 -14.41 53.00
N ASN A 863 16.76 -14.70 54.19
CA ASN A 863 17.08 -15.89 54.98
C ASN A 863 15.79 -16.54 55.48
N GLY A 864 15.77 -17.87 55.61
CA GLY A 864 14.63 -18.66 56.03
C GLY A 864 14.66 -20.05 55.41
N LYS A 865 13.48 -20.65 55.24
CA LYS A 865 13.32 -21.95 54.58
C LYS A 865 13.99 -21.93 53.20
N GLU A 866 14.68 -23.01 52.81
CA GLU A 866 15.11 -23.17 51.42
C GLU A 866 13.87 -23.08 50.50
N LEU A 867 14.02 -22.40 49.36
CA LEU A 867 12.97 -22.45 48.35
C LEU A 867 12.76 -23.92 47.94
N PRO A 868 11.52 -24.33 47.57
CA PRO A 868 11.37 -25.49 46.71
C PRO A 868 12.34 -25.32 45.54
N LYS A 869 13.21 -26.30 45.27
CA LYS A 869 14.04 -26.26 44.06
C LYS A 869 13.11 -25.96 42.88
N PRO A 870 13.43 -24.99 42.00
CA PRO A 870 12.80 -24.93 40.70
C PRO A 870 12.92 -26.32 40.06
N VAL A 871 11.90 -26.74 39.32
CA VAL A 871 11.69 -28.13 38.88
C VAL A 871 12.67 -28.57 37.76
N TYR A 872 13.79 -27.85 37.65
CA TYR A 872 14.49 -27.59 36.40
C TYR A 872 16.02 -27.69 36.50
N GLU A 873 16.58 -27.91 37.69
CA GLU A 873 17.92 -28.50 37.79
C GLU A 873 17.79 -29.98 37.39
N LEU A 874 17.85 -30.25 36.09
CA LEU A 874 18.00 -31.60 35.56
C LEU A 874 19.35 -32.16 36.06
N GLU A 875 19.36 -32.95 37.14
CA GLU A 875 20.58 -33.53 37.73
C GLU A 875 21.24 -34.62 36.84
N GLY A 876 20.92 -34.63 35.55
CA GLY A 876 21.50 -35.49 34.52
C GLY A 876 20.84 -36.85 34.36
N THR A 877 19.68 -37.11 34.97
CA THR A 877 19.05 -38.43 34.90
C THR A 877 18.19 -38.61 33.65
N TYR A 878 18.17 -39.84 33.13
CA TYR A 878 17.39 -40.22 31.95
C TYR A 878 15.86 -40.09 32.16
N GLU A 879 15.39 -40.19 33.40
CA GLU A 879 13.96 -40.06 33.71
C GLU A 879 13.49 -38.61 33.63
N ASP A 880 14.32 -37.64 34.02
CA ASP A 880 14.00 -36.21 33.93
C ASP A 880 13.83 -35.75 32.47
N TYR A 881 14.82 -36.05 31.62
CA TYR A 881 14.74 -35.80 30.17
C TYR A 881 13.54 -36.50 29.54
N GLY A 882 13.26 -37.74 29.95
CA GLY A 882 12.10 -38.50 29.50
C GLY A 882 10.77 -37.85 29.90
N ASN A 883 10.66 -37.27 31.09
CA ASN A 883 9.47 -36.59 31.58
C ASN A 883 9.27 -35.20 30.94
N LEU A 884 10.35 -34.46 30.69
CA LEU A 884 10.31 -33.20 29.95
C LEU A 884 9.90 -33.42 28.49
N TYR A 885 10.46 -34.44 27.81
CA TYR A 885 10.05 -34.82 26.46
C TYR A 885 8.57 -35.23 26.35
N LYS A 886 8.07 -36.06 27.29
CA LYS A 886 6.63 -36.41 27.36
C LYS A 886 5.78 -35.15 27.48
N SER A 887 6.20 -34.19 28.31
CA SER A 887 5.45 -32.98 28.59
C SER A 887 5.41 -32.03 27.39
N ALA A 888 6.55 -31.79 26.75
CA ALA A 888 6.64 -31.01 25.51
C ALA A 888 5.80 -31.65 24.38
N LYS A 889 5.85 -32.98 24.22
CA LYS A 889 5.02 -33.69 23.24
C LYS A 889 3.53 -33.61 23.55
N GLU A 890 3.10 -33.78 24.80
CA GLU A 890 1.68 -33.65 25.18
C GLU A 890 1.17 -32.22 24.93
N VAL A 891 2.00 -31.18 25.15
CA VAL A 891 1.66 -29.80 24.79
C VAL A 891 1.54 -29.60 23.27
N SER A 892 2.49 -30.11 22.49
CA SER A 892 2.45 -30.04 21.01
C SER A 892 1.21 -30.73 20.45
N GLU A 893 0.91 -31.96 20.92
CA GLU A 893 -0.26 -32.72 20.48
C GLU A 893 -1.58 -32.09 20.94
N ALA A 894 -1.60 -31.43 22.10
CA ALA A 894 -2.76 -30.67 22.58
C ALA A 894 -3.02 -29.39 21.75
N ASN A 895 -1.98 -28.77 21.19
CA ASN A 895 -2.08 -27.67 20.22
C ASN A 895 -2.45 -28.16 18.80
N GLY A 896 -2.69 -29.47 18.60
CA GLY A 896 -3.02 -30.03 17.29
C GLY A 896 -1.83 -30.21 16.36
N VAL A 897 -0.60 -30.13 16.89
CA VAL A 897 0.66 -30.25 16.15
C VAL A 897 1.33 -31.60 16.51
N PRO A 898 1.09 -32.68 15.74
CA PRO A 898 1.70 -33.97 16.02
C PRO A 898 3.23 -33.95 15.86
N LEU A 899 3.92 -34.62 16.79
CA LEU A 899 5.38 -34.72 16.84
C LEU A 899 5.85 -36.12 16.42
N SER A 900 6.61 -36.17 15.32
CA SER A 900 7.11 -37.38 14.67
C SER A 900 8.65 -37.42 14.57
N PHE A 901 9.20 -38.59 14.21
CA PHE A 901 10.65 -38.77 13.99
C PHE A 901 10.94 -39.34 12.60
N SER A 902 11.87 -38.72 11.88
CA SER A 902 12.32 -39.14 10.55
C SER A 902 13.82 -39.41 10.49
N LYS A 903 14.26 -40.24 9.53
CA LYS A 903 15.67 -40.37 9.14
C LYS A 903 16.06 -39.43 8.00
N ASP A 904 15.07 -38.97 7.24
CA ASP A 904 15.25 -37.94 6.21
C ASP A 904 14.61 -36.65 6.72
N THR A 905 15.48 -35.70 7.08
CA THR A 905 15.16 -34.32 7.44
C THR A 905 15.83 -33.33 6.48
N LYS A 906 16.21 -33.78 5.26
CA LYS A 906 16.89 -32.95 4.24
C LYS A 906 18.15 -32.20 4.74
N GLY A 907 18.79 -32.72 5.79
CA GLY A 907 20.00 -32.16 6.42
C GLY A 907 19.77 -31.52 7.79
N SER A 908 18.58 -30.98 8.06
CA SER A 908 18.29 -30.28 9.32
C SER A 908 18.23 -31.21 10.55
N ASN A 909 18.12 -30.63 11.74
CA ASN A 909 17.89 -31.36 13.00
C ASN A 909 16.38 -31.57 13.29
N GLY A 910 15.54 -30.66 12.83
CA GLY A 910 14.09 -30.79 12.79
C GLY A 910 13.49 -29.88 11.70
N PHE A 911 12.19 -29.93 11.53
CA PHE A 911 11.41 -28.86 10.90
C PHE A 911 9.93 -28.94 11.32
N TYR A 912 9.30 -27.79 11.53
CA TYR A 912 7.85 -27.62 11.50
C TYR A 912 7.35 -27.50 10.05
N SER A 913 6.35 -28.30 9.70
CA SER A 913 5.73 -28.32 8.37
C SER A 913 4.41 -27.54 8.38
N VAL A 914 4.47 -26.26 8.01
CA VAL A 914 3.32 -25.33 7.99
C VAL A 914 2.13 -25.89 7.19
N ASN A 915 2.38 -26.63 6.11
CA ASN A 915 1.34 -27.21 5.24
C ASN A 915 0.65 -28.44 5.84
N ASN A 916 1.35 -29.22 6.68
CA ASN A 916 0.83 -30.44 7.30
C ASN A 916 0.44 -30.22 8.78
N ASN A 917 0.79 -29.05 9.33
CA ASN A 917 0.76 -28.71 10.74
C ASN A 917 1.44 -29.74 11.66
N GLU A 918 2.59 -30.29 11.27
CA GLU A 918 3.32 -31.32 12.04
C GLU A 918 4.78 -30.92 12.33
N ILE A 919 5.35 -31.47 13.40
CA ILE A 919 6.78 -31.33 13.74
C ILE A 919 7.50 -32.65 13.42
N VAL A 920 8.60 -32.56 12.67
CA VAL A 920 9.42 -33.70 12.26
C VAL A 920 10.83 -33.56 12.83
N ILE A 921 11.22 -34.47 13.73
CA ILE A 921 12.53 -34.45 14.40
C ILE A 921 13.47 -35.52 13.82
N LYS A 922 14.76 -35.21 13.69
CA LYS A 922 15.79 -36.15 13.21
C LYS A 922 16.03 -37.28 14.21
N GLN A 923 15.91 -38.53 13.77
CA GLN A 923 16.15 -39.70 14.61
C GLN A 923 17.64 -39.89 14.91
N GLY A 924 17.98 -40.07 16.20
CA GLY A 924 19.33 -40.44 16.64
C GLY A 924 20.20 -39.28 17.17
N MET A 925 19.60 -38.12 17.47
CA MET A 925 20.26 -37.04 18.23
C MET A 925 20.34 -37.36 19.73
N SER A 926 21.13 -36.60 20.50
CA SER A 926 21.16 -36.68 21.97
C SER A 926 19.85 -36.20 22.60
N GLU A 927 19.55 -36.56 23.86
CA GLU A 927 18.32 -36.08 24.52
C GLU A 927 18.25 -34.55 24.58
N GLN A 928 19.37 -33.88 24.92
CA GLN A 928 19.45 -32.42 24.97
C GLN A 928 19.22 -31.78 23.58
N GLN A 929 19.90 -32.25 22.53
CA GLN A 929 19.68 -31.68 21.19
C GLN A 929 18.27 -31.97 20.68
N THR A 930 17.70 -33.12 21.02
CA THR A 930 16.30 -33.46 20.70
C THR A 930 15.35 -32.45 21.35
N LEU A 931 15.53 -32.12 22.63
CA LEU A 931 14.71 -31.12 23.32
C LEU A 931 14.91 -29.69 22.81
N LYS A 932 16.17 -29.24 22.58
CA LYS A 932 16.46 -27.94 21.93
C LYS A 932 15.68 -27.80 20.62
N THR A 933 15.79 -28.82 19.76
CA THR A 933 15.13 -28.85 18.45
C THR A 933 13.61 -28.85 18.62
N ILE A 934 13.04 -29.64 19.53
CA ILE A 934 11.60 -29.64 19.80
C ILE A 934 11.11 -28.26 20.24
N PHE A 935 11.84 -27.55 21.13
CA PHE A 935 11.44 -26.20 21.53
C PHE A 935 11.53 -25.18 20.39
N HIS A 936 12.51 -25.30 19.48
CA HIS A 936 12.62 -24.49 18.25
C HIS A 936 11.44 -24.72 17.30
N GLU A 937 11.14 -25.99 16.98
CA GLU A 937 10.01 -26.31 16.10
C GLU A 937 8.65 -26.01 16.75
N MET A 938 8.52 -26.14 18.08
CA MET A 938 7.33 -25.72 18.82
C MET A 938 7.14 -24.21 18.75
N ALA A 939 8.20 -23.41 18.93
CA ALA A 939 8.13 -21.97 18.75
C ALA A 939 7.76 -21.58 17.31
N HIS A 940 8.27 -22.28 16.29
CA HIS A 940 7.77 -22.12 14.91
C HIS A 940 6.30 -22.51 14.73
N SER A 941 5.81 -23.56 15.39
CA SER A 941 4.40 -23.95 15.29
C SER A 941 3.45 -22.99 16.02
N ASP A 942 3.88 -22.44 17.15
CA ASP A 942 3.09 -21.51 17.95
C ASP A 942 3.13 -20.08 17.40
N LEU A 943 4.24 -19.63 16.76
CA LEU A 943 4.38 -18.27 16.21
C LEU A 943 4.20 -18.18 14.69
N HIS A 944 4.64 -19.18 13.93
CA HIS A 944 4.82 -19.12 12.46
C HIS A 944 3.97 -20.17 11.71
N ASN A 945 2.78 -20.46 12.22
CA ASN A 945 1.78 -21.28 11.51
C ASN A 945 1.09 -20.51 10.36
N MET A 946 0.33 -21.25 9.55
CA MET A 946 -0.30 -20.76 8.32
C MET A 946 -1.25 -19.57 8.56
N GLU A 947 -1.90 -19.50 9.71
CA GLU A 947 -2.84 -18.44 10.08
C GLU A 947 -2.08 -17.15 10.43
N LYS A 948 -1.13 -17.24 11.36
CA LYS A 948 -0.29 -16.09 11.78
C LYS A 948 0.57 -15.50 10.67
N LEU A 949 1.06 -16.34 9.75
CA LEU A 949 1.81 -15.89 8.56
C LEU A 949 0.94 -15.22 7.49
N GLN A 950 -0.38 -15.43 7.50
CA GLN A 950 -1.33 -14.70 6.64
C GLN A 950 -1.77 -13.37 7.26
N GLU A 951 -1.89 -13.31 8.59
CA GLU A 951 -2.19 -12.06 9.32
C GLU A 951 -0.99 -11.10 9.36
N THR A 952 0.21 -11.63 9.59
CA THR A 952 1.47 -10.88 9.69
C THR A 952 2.60 -11.61 8.95
N PRO A 953 2.85 -11.26 7.66
CA PRO A 953 3.98 -11.80 6.91
C PRO A 953 5.32 -11.37 7.54
N LEU A 954 6.05 -12.31 8.13
CA LEU A 954 7.28 -12.06 8.88
C LEU A 954 8.54 -12.37 8.04
N LYS A 955 9.56 -11.51 8.10
CA LYS A 955 10.89 -11.77 7.50
C LYS A 955 11.44 -13.10 8.08
N ARG A 956 11.98 -14.01 7.26
CA ARG A 956 12.43 -15.34 7.75
C ARG A 956 13.51 -15.23 8.83
N SER A 957 14.44 -14.29 8.70
CA SER A 957 15.45 -13.99 9.72
C SER A 957 14.80 -13.65 11.07
N THR A 958 13.78 -12.80 11.09
CA THR A 958 13.00 -12.46 12.29
C THR A 958 12.24 -13.67 12.85
N ALA A 959 11.71 -14.55 11.98
CA ALA A 959 11.04 -15.78 12.41
C ALA A 959 12.00 -16.79 13.08
N GLU A 960 13.19 -17.00 12.52
CA GLU A 960 14.23 -17.85 13.11
C GLU A 960 14.77 -17.20 14.40
N LEU A 961 14.94 -15.86 14.47
CA LEU A 961 15.30 -15.13 15.69
C LEU A 961 14.26 -15.33 16.81
N GLN A 962 12.96 -15.19 16.52
CA GLN A 962 11.90 -15.43 17.50
C GLN A 962 11.95 -16.88 17.99
N ALA A 963 12.05 -17.85 17.08
CA ALA A 963 12.07 -19.27 17.42
C ALA A 963 13.32 -19.67 18.23
N GLU A 964 14.51 -19.22 17.80
CA GLU A 964 15.78 -19.49 18.49
C GLU A 964 15.80 -18.83 19.87
N SER A 965 15.28 -17.61 20.00
CA SER A 965 15.22 -16.90 21.29
C SER A 965 14.23 -17.54 22.26
N VAL A 966 13.05 -17.96 21.80
CA VAL A 966 12.10 -18.72 22.62
C VAL A 966 12.70 -20.07 23.00
N ALA A 967 13.29 -20.81 22.06
CA ALA A 967 13.95 -22.09 22.33
C ALA A 967 15.10 -21.95 23.33
N PHE A 968 15.89 -20.88 23.24
CA PHE A 968 16.94 -20.55 24.20
C PHE A 968 16.36 -20.28 25.60
N VAL A 969 15.35 -19.41 25.72
CA VAL A 969 14.74 -19.06 27.02
C VAL A 969 14.12 -20.29 27.68
N VAL A 970 13.39 -21.11 26.92
CA VAL A 970 12.78 -22.36 27.39
C VAL A 970 13.86 -23.38 27.78
N ALA A 971 14.88 -23.59 26.94
CA ALA A 971 15.98 -24.50 27.22
C ALA A 971 16.79 -24.08 28.47
N SER A 972 17.10 -22.79 28.62
CA SER A 972 17.76 -22.22 29.80
C SER A 972 16.89 -22.26 31.05
N HIS A 973 15.56 -22.22 30.91
CA HIS A 973 14.64 -22.41 32.04
C HIS A 973 14.73 -23.85 32.55
N TYR A 974 14.68 -24.84 31.64
CA TYR A 974 14.80 -26.26 31.94
C TYR A 974 16.26 -26.76 32.15
N GLY A 975 17.23 -25.86 32.38
CA GLY A 975 18.60 -26.24 32.72
C GLY A 975 19.38 -27.00 31.64
N LEU A 976 18.96 -26.91 30.37
CA LEU A 976 19.69 -27.49 29.23
C LEU A 976 20.94 -26.65 28.90
N ASP A 977 21.98 -27.28 28.34
CA ASP A 977 23.18 -26.57 27.89
C ASP A 977 22.87 -25.65 26.69
N THR A 978 22.81 -24.34 26.91
CA THR A 978 22.59 -23.33 25.88
C THR A 978 23.86 -22.63 25.40
N SER A 979 25.04 -23.19 25.66
CA SER A 979 26.33 -22.65 25.20
C SER A 979 26.39 -22.46 23.67
N GLU A 980 25.93 -23.46 22.90
CA GLU A 980 25.99 -23.53 21.43
C GLU A 980 25.11 -22.50 20.68
N TYR A 981 24.15 -21.84 21.32
CA TYR A 981 23.29 -20.83 20.65
C TYR A 981 24.07 -19.53 20.39
N SER A 982 23.88 -18.92 19.21
CA SER A 982 24.66 -17.74 18.79
C SER A 982 23.85 -16.74 17.95
N PHE A 983 23.46 -15.63 18.56
CA PHE A 983 22.65 -14.57 17.95
C PHE A 983 23.48 -13.59 17.10
N GLY A 984 24.46 -14.10 16.33
CA GLY A 984 25.47 -13.27 15.63
C GLY A 984 24.89 -12.30 14.59
N TYR A 985 23.70 -12.58 14.08
CA TYR A 985 22.95 -11.74 13.14
C TYR A 985 22.29 -10.50 13.81
N LEU A 986 22.27 -10.38 15.14
CA LEU A 986 21.83 -9.15 15.80
C LEU A 986 22.79 -7.97 15.56
N ALA A 987 24.04 -8.24 15.19
CA ALA A 987 25.00 -7.19 14.86
C ALA A 987 24.56 -6.35 13.65
N THR A 988 23.86 -6.93 12.66
CA THR A 988 23.36 -6.18 11.49
C THR A 988 22.12 -5.35 11.79
N TRP A 989 21.51 -5.51 12.98
CA TRP A 989 20.38 -4.68 13.43
C TRP A 989 20.86 -3.40 14.16
N THR A 990 22.17 -3.28 14.42
CA THR A 990 22.75 -2.10 15.08
C THR A 990 22.74 -0.85 14.18
N ASP A 991 22.76 -1.08 12.86
CA ASP A 991 22.98 -0.05 11.84
C ASP A 991 21.65 0.48 11.23
N ASP A 992 20.53 -0.20 11.49
CA ASP A 992 19.18 0.22 11.09
C ASP A 992 18.59 1.25 12.08
N PRO A 993 18.21 2.47 11.63
CA PRO A 993 17.53 3.47 12.45
C PRO A 993 16.23 3.00 13.11
N ASN A 994 15.51 2.05 12.49
CA ASN A 994 14.25 1.49 12.98
C ASN A 994 14.45 0.25 13.87
N GLY A 995 15.59 -0.44 13.77
CA GLY A 995 15.85 -1.75 14.35
C GLY A 995 15.70 -1.80 15.87
N LEU A 996 15.92 -0.66 16.55
CA LEU A 996 15.64 -0.50 17.97
C LEU A 996 14.15 -0.68 18.31
N SER A 997 13.27 -0.16 17.47
CA SER A 997 11.82 -0.24 17.66
C SER A 997 11.27 -1.62 17.31
N ASP A 998 11.84 -2.28 16.28
CA ASP A 998 11.49 -3.67 15.99
C ASP A 998 11.99 -4.60 17.10
N LEU A 999 13.25 -4.47 17.55
CA LEU A 999 13.79 -5.30 18.64
C LEU A 999 12.98 -5.17 19.95
N GLU A 1000 12.49 -3.97 20.30
CA GLU A 1000 11.59 -3.80 21.45
C GLU A 1000 10.23 -4.51 21.24
N GLY A 1001 9.79 -4.69 19.99
CA GLY A 1001 8.65 -5.52 19.59
C GLY A 1001 8.96 -7.03 19.67
N GLN A 1002 10.03 -7.47 19.01
CA GLN A 1002 10.48 -8.88 18.99
C GLN A 1002 10.69 -9.43 20.40
N ILE A 1003 11.34 -8.66 21.29
CA ILE A 1003 11.57 -9.06 22.68
C ILE A 1003 10.25 -9.25 23.46
N LYS A 1004 9.17 -8.52 23.15
CA LYS A 1004 7.85 -8.72 23.77
C LYS A 1004 7.18 -9.99 23.27
N ILE A 1005 7.33 -10.33 21.98
CA ILE A 1005 6.82 -11.56 21.38
C ILE A 1005 7.53 -12.77 22.01
N VAL A 1006 8.88 -12.73 22.06
CA VAL A 1006 9.71 -13.77 22.68
C VAL A 1006 9.35 -13.97 24.16
N GLN A 1007 9.23 -12.90 24.96
CA GLN A 1007 8.86 -13.03 26.38
C GLN A 1007 7.46 -13.64 26.54
N LYS A 1008 6.48 -13.20 25.75
CA LYS A 1008 5.10 -13.68 25.82
C LYS A 1008 4.99 -15.16 25.47
N GLU A 1009 5.65 -15.62 24.41
CA GLU A 1009 5.56 -17.03 24.02
C GLU A 1009 6.44 -17.94 24.88
N ALA A 1010 7.60 -17.49 25.36
CA ALA A 1010 8.38 -18.25 26.32
C ALA A 1010 7.61 -18.47 27.63
N ASP A 1011 6.95 -17.44 28.17
CA ASP A 1011 6.09 -17.54 29.37
C ASP A 1011 4.89 -18.50 29.15
N SER A 1012 4.25 -18.40 27.98
CA SER A 1012 3.18 -19.30 27.54
C SER A 1012 3.64 -20.76 27.43
N LEU A 1013 4.78 -21.02 26.77
CA LEU A 1013 5.29 -22.36 26.50
C LEU A 1013 5.82 -23.02 27.79
N ILE A 1014 6.58 -22.29 28.62
CA ILE A 1014 6.99 -22.74 29.96
C ILE A 1014 5.75 -23.09 30.79
N SER A 1015 4.77 -22.19 30.90
CA SER A 1015 3.54 -22.43 31.68
C SER A 1015 2.73 -23.64 31.19
N ARG A 1016 2.73 -23.92 29.88
CA ARG A 1016 2.07 -25.10 29.29
C ARG A 1016 2.82 -26.40 29.60
N ILE A 1017 4.14 -26.39 29.51
CA ILE A 1017 5.01 -27.53 29.80
C ILE A 1017 5.00 -27.84 31.31
N ASP A 1018 5.17 -26.85 32.18
CA ASP A 1018 5.18 -26.99 33.64
C ASP A 1018 3.91 -27.66 34.18
N LYS A 1019 2.74 -27.11 33.81
CA LYS A 1019 1.41 -27.65 34.14
C LYS A 1019 1.22 -29.09 33.65
N THR A 1020 2.05 -29.55 32.72
CA THR A 1020 2.07 -30.92 32.21
C THR A 1020 3.12 -31.78 32.92
N LEU A 1021 4.29 -31.23 33.22
CA LEU A 1021 5.37 -31.87 33.95
C LEU A 1021 4.95 -32.19 35.40
N GLU A 1022 4.17 -31.32 36.04
CA GLU A 1022 3.49 -31.57 37.32
C GLU A 1022 2.68 -32.89 37.30
N LYS A 1023 2.01 -33.22 36.18
CA LYS A 1023 1.21 -34.45 36.02
C LYS A 1023 2.07 -35.71 36.04
N TYR A 1024 3.34 -35.62 35.64
CA TYR A 1024 4.28 -36.74 35.61
C TYR A 1024 4.97 -36.91 36.97
N GLN A 1025 5.40 -35.82 37.59
CA GLN A 1025 6.05 -35.84 38.91
C GLN A 1025 5.08 -36.21 40.04
N THR A 1026 3.82 -35.75 39.98
CA THR A 1026 2.78 -36.21 40.92
C THR A 1026 2.44 -37.69 40.75
N LYS A 1027 2.52 -38.25 39.53
CA LYS A 1027 2.36 -39.69 39.29
C LYS A 1027 3.49 -40.52 39.90
N GLU A 1028 4.73 -40.04 39.88
CA GLU A 1028 5.88 -40.74 40.47
C GLU A 1028 5.83 -40.71 42.01
N LEU A 1029 5.33 -39.62 42.61
CA LEU A 1029 4.99 -39.57 44.04
C LEU A 1029 3.86 -40.55 44.42
N THR A 1030 2.90 -40.81 43.52
CA THR A 1030 1.88 -41.87 43.68
C THR A 1030 2.33 -43.22 43.09
N LYS A 1031 3.33 -43.85 43.72
CA LYS A 1031 3.92 -45.16 43.36
C LYS A 1031 3.16 -45.98 42.32
N ASP A 1032 3.81 -46.14 41.17
CA ASP A 1032 3.33 -46.84 39.98
C ASP A 1032 2.60 -48.18 40.26
N PRO A 1033 1.32 -48.32 39.82
CA PRO A 1033 0.58 -49.58 39.88
C PRO A 1033 1.21 -50.74 39.10
N PHE A 1034 2.09 -50.46 38.14
CA PHE A 1034 2.88 -51.47 37.44
C PHE A 1034 4.07 -51.94 38.29
N GLN A 1035 4.81 -51.07 38.99
CA GLN A 1035 5.78 -51.47 40.03
C GLN A 1035 5.10 -52.23 41.18
N GLU A 1036 3.91 -51.83 41.63
CA GLU A 1036 3.19 -52.59 42.67
C GLU A 1036 2.80 -53.99 42.17
N LYS A 1037 2.40 -54.11 40.90
CA LYS A 1037 2.26 -55.41 40.21
C LYS A 1037 3.59 -56.16 40.08
N LEU A 1038 4.68 -55.48 39.75
CA LEU A 1038 5.99 -56.08 39.48
C LEU A 1038 6.63 -56.62 40.75
N ASP A 1039 6.45 -55.95 41.88
CA ASP A 1039 6.91 -56.44 43.18
C ASP A 1039 5.97 -57.51 43.76
N ARG A 1040 4.64 -57.44 43.49
CA ARG A 1040 3.74 -58.59 43.74
C ARG A 1040 4.14 -59.80 42.89
N LEU A 1041 4.52 -59.63 41.63
CA LEU A 1041 5.02 -60.69 40.75
C LEU A 1041 6.39 -61.23 41.19
N LYS A 1042 7.34 -60.37 41.56
CA LYS A 1042 8.65 -60.79 42.11
C LYS A 1042 8.47 -61.58 43.42
N ASN A 1043 7.58 -61.16 44.31
CA ASN A 1043 7.30 -61.90 45.55
C ASN A 1043 6.57 -63.22 45.26
N GLN A 1044 5.58 -63.26 44.36
CA GLN A 1044 4.96 -64.51 43.90
C GLN A 1044 5.98 -65.45 43.23
N SER A 1045 7.01 -64.93 42.56
CA SER A 1045 8.08 -65.74 41.96
C SER A 1045 9.07 -66.30 43.00
N LYS A 1046 9.10 -65.76 44.22
CA LYS A 1046 9.90 -66.30 45.34
C LYS A 1046 9.19 -67.41 46.12
N GLU A 1047 7.86 -67.47 46.10
CA GLU A 1047 7.11 -68.52 46.82
C GLU A 1047 6.90 -69.83 46.02
N LYS A 1048 7.31 -69.88 44.75
CA LYS A 1048 7.20 -71.08 43.90
C LYS A 1048 8.54 -71.61 43.39
N ALA A 1049 9.44 -71.87 44.33
CA ALA A 1049 10.66 -72.66 44.14
C ALA A 1049 10.62 -73.98 44.94
N VAL A 1050 9.45 -74.63 45.04
CA VAL A 1050 9.28 -75.99 45.56
C VAL A 1050 8.34 -76.80 44.66
N ASP A 1051 8.91 -77.81 44.03
CA ASP A 1051 8.27 -78.95 43.34
C ASP A 1051 8.54 -80.20 44.23
N PRO A 1052 7.78 -81.32 44.19
CA PRO A 1052 6.67 -81.67 43.29
C PRO A 1052 5.38 -82.21 43.96
N LYS A 1053 4.25 -82.16 43.23
CA LYS A 1053 3.51 -83.35 42.73
C LYS A 1053 2.06 -83.09 42.27
N GLU A 1054 1.64 -84.03 41.42
CA GLU A 1054 0.27 -84.51 41.18
C GLU A 1054 -0.75 -83.60 40.48
N LYS A 1055 -1.24 -84.17 39.35
CA LYS A 1055 -2.51 -83.90 38.68
C LYS A 1055 -3.68 -84.18 39.66
N GLU A 1056 -4.96 -83.85 39.43
CA GLU A 1056 -5.68 -83.80 38.15
C GLU A 1056 -7.10 -83.19 38.32
N GLN A 1057 -7.77 -82.94 37.17
CA GLN A 1057 -9.24 -82.86 36.97
C GLN A 1057 -10.04 -81.58 37.29
N ALA A 1058 -11.10 -81.46 36.46
CA ALA A 1058 -12.28 -80.58 36.48
C ALA A 1058 -12.11 -79.05 36.31
N LYS A 1059 -13.06 -78.31 35.76
CA LYS A 1059 -13.92 -78.40 34.54
C LYS A 1059 -15.05 -77.35 34.61
N ASP A 1060 -15.48 -76.89 33.43
CA ASP A 1060 -16.85 -76.50 33.08
C ASP A 1060 -17.51 -75.21 33.67
N ALA A 1061 -17.57 -74.20 32.79
CA ALA A 1061 -18.82 -73.57 32.29
C ALA A 1061 -19.42 -72.33 33.04
N PRO A 1062 -20.36 -71.55 32.42
CA PRO A 1062 -20.27 -70.08 32.42
C PRO A 1062 -21.63 -69.32 32.58
N LYS A 1063 -21.71 -68.06 32.07
CA LYS A 1063 -22.92 -67.22 31.81
C LYS A 1063 -23.52 -66.51 33.07
N LYS A 1064 -24.36 -65.45 32.99
CA LYS A 1064 -25.17 -64.85 31.88
C LYS A 1064 -25.64 -63.40 32.19
N GLU A 1065 -26.02 -62.64 31.14
CA GLU A 1065 -27.03 -61.53 31.06
C GLU A 1065 -26.86 -60.23 31.93
N GLN A 1066 -27.04 -58.98 31.42
CA GLN A 1066 -28.21 -58.24 30.84
C GLN A 1066 -29.28 -57.83 31.89
N LYS A 1067 -30.00 -56.69 31.84
CA LYS A 1067 -30.16 -55.57 30.86
C LYS A 1067 -30.91 -54.38 31.52
N SER A 1068 -30.98 -53.21 30.85
CA SER A 1068 -32.06 -52.16 30.90
C SER A 1068 -32.40 -51.46 32.23
N ASP A 1069 -32.96 -50.24 32.30
CA ASP A 1069 -33.11 -49.08 31.37
C ASP A 1069 -33.44 -47.80 32.20
N ASN A 1070 -33.36 -46.62 31.57
CA ASN A 1070 -33.97 -45.30 31.88
C ASN A 1070 -34.65 -45.01 33.24
N GLU A 1071 -34.37 -43.81 33.80
CA GLU A 1071 -35.38 -42.73 33.87
C GLU A 1071 -34.74 -41.32 34.03
N MET A 1072 -35.56 -40.26 34.09
CA MET A 1072 -35.18 -38.86 33.79
C MET A 1072 -35.11 -37.90 35.00
N ASN A 1073 -34.45 -36.76 34.77
CA ASN A 1073 -34.60 -35.45 35.44
C ASN A 1073 -34.34 -35.33 36.95
N LEU A 1074 -33.23 -34.68 37.29
CA LEU A 1074 -33.26 -33.35 37.93
C LEU A 1074 -31.98 -32.56 37.61
#